data_AF-A0A819YMR4-F1
#
_entry.id   AF-A0A819YMR4-F1
#
_cell.length_a   1.000
_cell.length_b   1.000
_cell.length_c   1.000
_cell.angle_alpha   90.00
_cell.angle_beta   90.00
_cell.angle_gamma   90.00
#
_symmetry.space_group_name_H-M   'P 1'
#
loop_
_entity.id
_entity.type
_entity.pdbx_description
1 polymer ?
#
loop_
_entity_poly.entity_id
_entity_poly.type
_entity_poly.pdbx_seq_one_letter_code
_entity_poly.pdbx_strand_id
1 'polypeptide(L)'
;MNVDGRYRDELRSVIGMFVNAMPLRCQLDPQWFLHKLVNHVQEILTNSRKYSYFPLQRLLDQHPHALKPAFLDTSFEFMQYPQQDLETVEKISQRFHFTLHQLSTSIIDSQINKPIYELSLILSNEQYLMQSLNNTRISYSSPLTCIHHEFAYQVMKHPQKLAVELDEQSLTYCELLHYVQVLSLTLLNEYTITPGEIVCQCVERSLSMVIGIMAIQTAGNVYCPLSPRDPQHRLHSLIQQMQARLVLVHHLTKTKFDYNIVSLDIDSILIVNNMEKNIDINQLSSRRVTFNNPAYIIFTSGSTGKPKAVQVRHKNFTELMSSLIYGDVVSEKDTILEIARCSFDIHVQDIMGTFMIGGSLIMIHPRGIMDLDYLASVFKEKNISSVSTVPTIIHNFFTFLQQHNHHNVTQCLRSVSSGGEHCSIKLINLMSDTVKHTCRLWNMYGPAETTIACMVHPLNNTMETGNVPIGTPLSNYQNLVLDQFSQSVFIDQEGELFVGGVGVFAGYLGRDDLTAKALIEIDGQLFYRTGDLVRMDDNGLLHYQGRKDHQIKLRGQRIELGEIERCLLNITFISTCTVMKWKDDYLVAYVQSSRANEEQLRQHCQSHLPPHMIPSFFIILDKLPLNQNGKIDRKQLPSPYLPSSTTPSVSELDTPVNQVEKSVYDIWCQVLEHNGRHLSTTTNFFTIGGHSRLFIELYHRYQTMFGFDSRVLAISPFLEQPTIQQHAKLLKTVTTDDIRREQWYTLHINRSMASFAQERIFLDEQIRSSNKHVFYNNFAALRVTEGVLSINRVLQALQMVLRKHEILRTSLVFNNDDSTLQQYVTDNHKTFTFLDQQHLESDNELQNIIYRTVINPDLFDLSSGRVFSSQILQQQKTTHVTAHTEFLEKYDALVLYFHHAAVDGTSIAILLNDFYNAYSNNMTVSLDEQSVQYIDYAVHERIMDMTSSRRFWYSQLERFNLKRALKLPVDRHRLPAIQPSSLASVAQISFDKELSMTFLNYASLHQITPFQLGLTAFYVFLFKLTHGEIDLCIASINANRYRSELENMIGMFVSTLPYCVQLNSHWSFDEVVKYVQEKCLSILEHSHYPLQHILTDFRLNQMDVPFLEI
;
A
#
# COMPACT_ATOMS: atom_id res chain seq x y z
N MET A 1 27.31 25.43 -42.28
CA MET A 1 28.15 24.31 -42.77
C MET A 1 27.24 23.26 -43.39
N ASN A 2 27.81 22.31 -44.13
CA ASN A 2 27.06 21.54 -45.13
C ASN A 2 26.10 20.50 -44.57
N VAL A 3 25.09 20.18 -45.39
CA VAL A 3 24.28 18.96 -45.31
C VAL A 3 25.04 17.82 -45.98
N ASP A 4 25.10 16.67 -45.30
CA ASP A 4 25.09 15.30 -45.88
C ASP A 4 25.09 14.27 -44.72
N GLY A 5 24.47 13.10 -44.81
CA GLY A 5 23.65 12.56 -45.90
C GLY A 5 23.49 11.03 -45.81
N ARG A 6 22.60 10.51 -44.93
CA ARG A 6 22.28 9.06 -44.88
C ARG A 6 21.00 8.60 -44.16
N TYR A 7 19.98 9.45 -44.01
CA TYR A 7 18.66 9.07 -43.47
C TYR A 7 17.53 9.60 -44.38
N ARG A 8 17.44 9.08 -45.61
CA ARG A 8 16.43 9.54 -46.58
C ARG A 8 15.80 8.47 -47.48
N ASP A 9 16.22 7.22 -47.37
CA ASP A 9 15.62 6.13 -48.12
C ASP A 9 14.31 5.68 -47.45
N GLU A 10 13.26 6.37 -47.88
CA GLU A 10 11.86 5.94 -47.91
C GLU A 10 11.16 5.65 -46.57
N LEU A 11 10.45 6.69 -46.13
CA LEU A 11 9.19 6.62 -45.39
C LEU A 11 8.14 5.77 -46.18
N ARG A 12 8.28 4.45 -46.20
CA ARG A 12 7.27 3.54 -46.78
C ARG A 12 6.04 3.47 -45.87
N SER A 13 5.09 4.37 -46.15
CA SER A 13 3.64 4.21 -45.96
C SER A 13 3.18 3.58 -44.63
N VAL A 14 3.28 4.33 -43.53
CA VAL A 14 2.61 3.98 -42.26
C VAL A 14 1.11 4.25 -42.38
N ILE A 15 0.30 3.20 -42.36
CA ILE A 15 -1.14 3.27 -42.09
C ILE A 15 -1.34 3.09 -40.58
N GLY A 16 -1.72 4.17 -39.89
CA GLY A 16 -1.98 4.15 -38.45
C GLY A 16 -3.47 4.05 -38.13
N MET A 17 -3.93 2.89 -37.67
CA MET A 17 -5.21 2.79 -36.96
C MET A 17 -5.01 3.26 -35.52
N PHE A 18 -5.63 4.39 -35.18
CA PHE A 18 -5.81 4.82 -33.79
C PHE A 18 -7.19 4.31 -33.32
N VAL A 19 -7.21 3.48 -32.29
CA VAL A 19 -8.45 2.93 -31.70
C VAL A 19 -8.33 3.07 -30.18
N ASN A 20 -9.37 3.59 -29.51
CA ASN A 20 -9.44 3.74 -28.04
C ASN A 20 -9.62 2.40 -27.30
N ALA A 21 -8.99 1.32 -27.81
CA ALA A 21 -9.03 -0.03 -27.23
C ALA A 21 -7.78 -0.88 -27.54
N MET A 22 -7.00 -0.59 -28.60
CA MET A 22 -5.72 -1.28 -28.92
C MET A 22 -4.93 -0.56 -30.03
N PRO A 23 -3.60 -0.30 -29.88
CA PRO A 23 -2.80 0.46 -30.84
C PRO A 23 -2.07 -0.41 -31.89
N LEU A 24 -2.82 -1.24 -32.63
CA LEU A 24 -2.26 -2.20 -33.61
C LEU A 24 -1.36 -1.54 -34.69
N ARG A 25 -0.05 -1.82 -34.64
CA ARG A 25 0.93 -1.40 -35.66
C ARG A 25 1.25 -2.52 -36.66
N CYS A 26 0.59 -2.51 -37.82
CA CYS A 26 0.98 -3.33 -38.97
C CYS A 26 2.00 -2.59 -39.86
N GLN A 27 3.06 -3.26 -40.31
CA GLN A 27 4.04 -2.71 -41.27
C GLN A 27 4.11 -3.64 -42.50
N LEU A 28 3.32 -3.34 -43.53
CA LEU A 28 3.13 -4.19 -44.70
C LEU A 28 4.07 -3.78 -45.85
N ASP A 29 4.67 -4.76 -46.54
CA ASP A 29 5.54 -4.53 -47.70
C ASP A 29 4.70 -4.23 -48.96
N PRO A 30 4.82 -3.03 -49.57
CA PRO A 30 4.02 -2.66 -50.74
C PRO A 30 4.30 -3.48 -52.00
N GLN A 31 5.52 -3.99 -52.19
CA GLN A 31 5.96 -4.47 -53.52
C GLN A 31 5.54 -5.92 -53.84
N TRP A 32 5.08 -6.69 -52.85
CA TRP A 32 4.79 -8.12 -53.03
C TRP A 32 3.31 -8.45 -53.26
N PHE A 33 2.39 -7.63 -52.74
CA PHE A 33 1.02 -8.07 -52.43
C PHE A 33 0.07 -8.16 -53.65
N LEU A 34 -0.13 -7.06 -54.39
CA LEU A 34 -1.24 -6.95 -55.36
C LEU A 34 -1.23 -8.05 -56.45
N HIS A 35 -0.08 -8.29 -57.09
CA HIS A 35 -0.04 -9.12 -58.31
C HIS A 35 -0.11 -10.63 -58.01
N LYS A 36 0.26 -11.07 -56.80
CA LYS A 36 0.11 -12.48 -56.39
C LYS A 36 -1.23 -12.77 -55.72
N LEU A 37 -1.74 -11.84 -54.90
CA LEU A 37 -3.01 -12.05 -54.20
C LEU A 37 -4.16 -12.30 -55.18
N VAL A 38 -4.30 -11.47 -56.23
CA VAL A 38 -5.39 -11.59 -57.22
C VAL A 38 -5.37 -12.96 -57.91
N ASN A 39 -4.20 -13.43 -58.36
CA ASN A 39 -4.07 -14.72 -59.03
C ASN A 39 -4.33 -15.90 -58.09
N HIS A 40 -3.80 -15.86 -56.86
CA HIS A 40 -3.94 -16.96 -55.91
C HIS A 40 -5.34 -17.00 -55.27
N VAL A 41 -6.05 -15.87 -55.15
CA VAL A 41 -7.46 -15.83 -54.75
C VAL A 41 -8.36 -16.54 -55.79
N GLN A 42 -8.11 -16.36 -57.10
CA GLN A 42 -8.82 -17.13 -58.14
C GLN A 42 -8.57 -18.65 -58.03
N GLU A 43 -7.34 -19.04 -57.67
CA GLU A 43 -6.90 -20.43 -57.52
C GLU A 43 -7.44 -21.11 -56.24
N ILE A 44 -7.63 -20.34 -55.16
CA ILE A 44 -8.23 -20.81 -53.89
C ILE A 44 -9.76 -20.91 -54.02
N LEU A 45 -10.42 -19.88 -54.57
CA LEU A 45 -11.88 -19.83 -54.77
C LEU A 45 -12.40 -20.99 -55.64
N THR A 46 -11.55 -21.53 -56.53
CA THR A 46 -11.91 -22.68 -57.38
C THR A 46 -11.77 -24.04 -56.68
N ASN A 47 -11.09 -24.14 -55.53
CA ASN A 47 -10.70 -25.45 -54.96
C ASN A 47 -11.15 -25.73 -53.50
N SER A 48 -11.44 -24.72 -52.66
CA SER A 48 -11.61 -24.96 -51.21
C SER A 48 -13.06 -25.03 -50.70
N ARG A 49 -13.74 -26.18 -50.87
CA ARG A 49 -15.01 -26.49 -50.13
C ARG A 49 -14.74 -26.92 -48.68
N LYS A 50 -14.51 -25.97 -47.76
CA LYS A 50 -14.76 -26.07 -46.30
C LYS A 50 -14.39 -24.75 -45.60
N TYR A 51 -15.26 -24.26 -44.74
CA TYR A 51 -15.07 -23.00 -43.99
C TYR A 51 -14.28 -23.22 -42.70
N SER A 52 -13.29 -22.35 -42.46
CA SER A 52 -12.60 -22.15 -41.18
C SER A 52 -11.89 -20.79 -41.27
N TYR A 53 -12.10 -19.91 -40.28
CA TYR A 53 -11.48 -18.59 -40.05
C TYR A 53 -10.85 -17.85 -41.25
N PHE A 54 -11.52 -16.79 -41.72
CA PHE A 54 -10.94 -15.79 -42.62
C PHE A 54 -10.06 -14.78 -41.83
N PRO A 55 -9.07 -14.12 -42.46
CA PRO A 55 -7.85 -14.83 -42.81
C PRO A 55 -6.61 -14.20 -42.18
N LEU A 56 -6.72 -13.48 -41.05
CA LEU A 56 -5.54 -12.86 -40.41
C LEU A 56 -4.49 -13.92 -40.02
N GLN A 57 -4.94 -15.03 -39.43
CA GLN A 57 -4.07 -16.15 -39.08
C GLN A 57 -3.42 -16.79 -40.32
N ARG A 58 -4.16 -16.99 -41.41
CA ARG A 58 -3.57 -17.52 -42.66
C ARG A 58 -2.57 -16.57 -43.31
N LEU A 59 -2.78 -15.26 -43.20
CA LEU A 59 -1.82 -14.25 -43.64
C LEU A 59 -0.55 -14.26 -42.77
N LEU A 60 -0.69 -14.47 -41.46
CA LEU A 60 0.42 -14.68 -40.53
C LEU A 60 1.21 -15.96 -40.85
N ASP A 61 0.50 -17.09 -41.05
CA ASP A 61 1.10 -18.40 -41.34
C ASP A 61 1.84 -18.41 -42.70
N GLN A 62 1.33 -17.69 -43.70
CA GLN A 62 1.93 -17.62 -45.04
C GLN A 62 2.98 -16.51 -45.17
N HIS A 63 2.89 -15.44 -44.36
CA HIS A 63 3.82 -14.30 -44.36
C HIS A 63 4.33 -14.00 -42.94
N PRO A 64 5.11 -14.91 -42.30
CA PRO A 64 5.64 -14.78 -40.94
C PRO A 64 6.74 -13.70 -40.78
N HIS A 65 6.80 -12.75 -41.72
CA HIS A 65 7.68 -11.58 -41.73
C HIS A 65 6.90 -10.26 -41.87
N ALA A 66 5.61 -10.30 -42.24
CA ALA A 66 4.76 -9.12 -42.40
C ALA A 66 4.26 -8.54 -41.06
N LEU A 67 4.27 -9.35 -40.01
CA LEU A 67 4.12 -8.92 -38.62
C LEU A 67 5.29 -9.50 -37.82
N LYS A 68 6.00 -8.63 -37.09
CA LYS A 68 6.91 -9.09 -36.03
C LYS A 68 6.04 -9.59 -34.89
N PRO A 69 6.16 -10.85 -34.43
CA PRO A 69 5.33 -11.34 -33.35
C PRO A 69 5.74 -10.66 -32.05
N ALA A 70 4.90 -9.73 -31.58
CA ALA A 70 5.01 -9.14 -30.25
C ALA A 70 4.50 -10.17 -29.22
N PHE A 71 5.18 -10.27 -28.08
CA PHE A 71 4.68 -11.07 -26.96
C PHE A 71 3.37 -10.49 -26.40
N LEU A 72 3.31 -9.16 -26.25
CA LEU A 72 2.18 -8.45 -25.68
C LEU A 72 2.02 -7.09 -26.37
N ASP A 73 0.81 -6.79 -26.82
CA ASP A 73 0.38 -5.47 -27.30
C ASP A 73 -0.94 -5.13 -26.57
N THR A 74 -0.85 -4.28 -25.55
CA THR A 74 -1.95 -3.99 -24.62
C THR A 74 -1.73 -2.68 -23.87
N SER A 75 -2.82 -2.10 -23.36
CA SER A 75 -2.80 -1.01 -22.40
C SER A 75 -3.22 -1.51 -21.01
N PHE A 76 -2.62 -0.93 -19.96
CA PHE A 76 -3.06 -1.10 -18.58
C PHE A 76 -3.53 0.24 -18.04
N GLU A 77 -4.80 0.34 -17.64
CA GLU A 77 -5.43 1.59 -17.21
C GLU A 77 -5.79 1.57 -15.72
N PHE A 78 -5.38 2.60 -14.99
CA PHE A 78 -5.69 2.80 -13.58
C PHE A 78 -6.79 3.85 -13.40
N MET A 79 -8.04 3.46 -13.66
CA MET A 79 -9.22 4.33 -13.54
C MET A 79 -9.46 4.87 -12.12
N GLN A 80 -10.20 5.99 -12.03
CA GLN A 80 -10.61 6.69 -10.80
C GLN A 80 -9.49 7.35 -9.97
N TYR A 81 -8.25 7.34 -10.46
CA TYR A 81 -7.21 8.23 -9.98
C TYR A 81 -7.30 9.58 -10.70
N PRO A 82 -6.86 10.69 -10.08
CA PRO A 82 -6.52 11.91 -10.82
C PRO A 82 -5.46 11.61 -11.87
N GLN A 83 -5.27 12.52 -12.83
CA GLN A 83 -4.08 12.49 -13.68
C GLN A 83 -2.82 12.52 -12.77
N GLN A 84 -2.02 11.45 -12.83
CA GLN A 84 -0.73 11.35 -12.15
C GLN A 84 0.35 12.08 -12.96
N ASP A 85 1.48 12.39 -12.34
CA ASP A 85 2.58 13.00 -13.08
C ASP A 85 3.22 11.98 -14.03
N LEU A 86 3.68 12.46 -15.20
CA LEU A 86 4.17 11.57 -16.26
C LEU A 86 5.35 10.72 -15.77
N GLU A 87 6.24 11.31 -14.98
CA GLU A 87 7.37 10.63 -14.36
C GLU A 87 6.94 9.41 -13.51
N THR A 88 5.83 9.50 -12.77
CA THR A 88 5.34 8.40 -11.94
C THR A 88 4.76 7.27 -12.79
N VAL A 89 4.05 7.60 -13.88
CA VAL A 89 3.60 6.60 -14.86
C VAL A 89 4.79 5.96 -15.58
N GLU A 90 5.83 6.74 -15.91
CA GLU A 90 7.09 6.26 -16.49
C GLU A 90 7.89 5.38 -15.52
N LYS A 91 7.98 5.71 -14.23
CA LYS A 91 8.60 4.88 -13.18
C LYS A 91 7.87 3.53 -13.05
N ILE A 92 6.54 3.51 -12.97
CA ILE A 92 5.74 2.27 -12.94
C ILE A 92 5.98 1.43 -14.21
N SER A 93 5.96 2.08 -15.38
CA SER A 93 6.24 1.48 -16.69
C SER A 93 7.64 0.84 -16.76
N GLN A 94 8.68 1.55 -16.33
CA GLN A 94 10.06 1.05 -16.27
C GLN A 94 10.20 -0.15 -15.32
N ARG A 95 9.52 -0.15 -14.16
CA ARG A 95 9.51 -1.29 -13.23
C ARG A 95 8.83 -2.52 -13.84
N PHE A 96 7.75 -2.36 -14.61
CA PHE A 96 7.14 -3.49 -15.32
C PHE A 96 8.07 -4.06 -16.40
N HIS A 97 8.72 -3.18 -17.19
CA HIS A 97 9.73 -3.59 -18.18
C HIS A 97 10.91 -4.36 -17.53
N PHE A 98 11.41 -3.87 -16.40
CA PHE A 98 12.45 -4.51 -15.61
C PHE A 98 12.01 -5.88 -15.06
N THR A 99 10.75 -6.01 -14.62
CA THR A 99 10.15 -7.28 -14.19
C THR A 99 10.14 -8.30 -15.33
N LEU A 100 9.76 -7.87 -16.54
CA LEU A 100 9.76 -8.74 -17.72
C LEU A 100 11.16 -9.20 -18.09
N HIS A 101 12.18 -8.35 -18.01
CA HIS A 101 13.57 -8.79 -18.19
C HIS A 101 14.03 -9.79 -17.11
N GLN A 102 13.71 -9.59 -15.82
CA GLN A 102 14.05 -10.56 -14.77
C GLN A 102 13.39 -11.93 -14.98
N LEU A 103 12.12 -11.94 -15.40
CA LEU A 103 11.38 -13.15 -15.75
C LEU A 103 11.99 -13.83 -16.99
N SER A 104 12.35 -13.06 -18.02
CA SER A 104 13.02 -13.56 -19.23
C SER A 104 14.37 -14.22 -18.90
N THR A 105 15.21 -13.59 -18.09
CA THR A 105 16.48 -14.17 -17.63
C THR A 105 16.23 -15.43 -16.79
N SER A 106 15.23 -15.41 -15.90
CA SER A 106 14.85 -16.60 -15.10
C SER A 106 14.38 -17.77 -15.95
N ILE A 107 13.68 -17.50 -17.07
CA ILE A 107 13.27 -18.50 -18.07
C ILE A 107 14.49 -19.08 -18.80
N ILE A 108 15.39 -18.22 -19.30
CA ILE A 108 16.60 -18.63 -20.03
C ILE A 108 17.53 -19.46 -19.14
N ASP A 109 17.79 -19.01 -17.91
CA ASP A 109 18.67 -19.68 -16.95
C ASP A 109 18.01 -20.90 -16.27
N SER A 110 16.75 -21.22 -16.60
CA SER A 110 15.94 -22.26 -15.94
C SER A 110 15.78 -22.09 -14.41
N GLN A 111 15.86 -20.84 -13.92
CA GLN A 111 15.72 -20.47 -12.51
C GLN A 111 14.27 -20.13 -12.11
N ILE A 112 13.29 -20.43 -12.98
CA ILE A 112 11.84 -20.21 -12.82
C ILE A 112 11.22 -20.76 -11.52
N ASN A 113 11.92 -21.64 -10.80
CA ASN A 113 11.52 -22.21 -9.50
C ASN A 113 11.68 -21.26 -8.30
N LYS A 114 12.26 -20.05 -8.47
CA LYS A 114 12.36 -19.05 -7.39
C LYS A 114 10.98 -18.48 -7.00
N PRO A 115 10.71 -18.27 -5.69
CA PRO A 115 9.49 -17.59 -5.24
C PRO A 115 9.30 -16.20 -5.83
N ILE A 116 8.07 -15.84 -6.20
CA ILE A 116 7.75 -14.52 -6.76
C ILE A 116 8.05 -13.34 -5.82
N TYR A 117 8.21 -13.56 -4.50
CA TYR A 117 8.64 -12.49 -3.59
C TYR A 117 10.11 -12.05 -3.82
N GLU A 118 10.97 -12.89 -4.40
CA GLU A 118 12.40 -12.61 -4.63
C GLU A 118 12.64 -11.70 -5.85
N LEU A 119 11.63 -11.46 -6.69
CA LEU A 119 11.70 -10.52 -7.79
C LEU A 119 11.84 -9.08 -7.27
N SER A 120 12.74 -8.31 -7.86
CA SER A 120 13.05 -6.94 -7.43
C SER A 120 12.41 -5.92 -8.37
N LEU A 121 11.82 -4.86 -7.82
CA LEU A 121 11.39 -3.69 -8.59
C LEU A 121 12.38 -2.52 -8.49
N ILE A 122 13.52 -2.71 -7.82
CA ILE A 122 14.56 -1.68 -7.63
C ILE A 122 15.36 -1.52 -8.94
N LEU A 123 15.27 -0.35 -9.55
CA LEU A 123 15.99 0.04 -10.75
C LEU A 123 17.46 0.36 -10.43
N SER A 124 18.36 0.22 -11.40
CA SER A 124 19.82 0.31 -11.18
C SER A 124 20.30 1.65 -10.61
N ASN A 125 19.60 2.76 -10.92
CA ASN A 125 19.86 4.08 -10.36
C ASN A 125 19.47 4.17 -8.87
N GLU A 126 18.34 3.57 -8.48
CA GLU A 126 17.90 3.48 -7.09
C GLU A 126 18.86 2.59 -6.29
N GLN A 127 19.28 1.46 -6.85
CA GLN A 127 20.24 0.55 -6.22
C GLN A 127 21.58 1.26 -5.94
N TYR A 128 22.07 2.06 -6.89
CA TYR A 128 23.26 2.90 -6.70
C TYR A 128 23.05 3.97 -5.62
N LEU A 129 21.89 4.65 -5.60
CA LEU A 129 21.55 5.63 -4.57
C LEU A 129 21.54 4.97 -3.17
N MET A 130 20.82 3.86 -3.01
CA MET A 130 20.73 3.07 -1.77
C MET A 130 22.09 2.57 -1.27
N GLN A 131 22.99 2.19 -2.19
CA GLN A 131 24.37 1.82 -1.85
C GLN A 131 25.21 3.03 -1.43
N SER A 132 25.08 4.17 -2.11
CA SER A 132 25.84 5.38 -1.77
C SER A 132 25.42 5.99 -0.43
N LEU A 133 24.12 5.99 -0.10
CA LEU A 133 23.59 6.41 1.20
C LEU A 133 24.08 5.50 2.35
N ASN A 134 24.35 4.23 2.07
CA ASN A 134 24.88 3.26 3.03
C ASN A 134 26.41 3.20 3.08
N ASN A 135 27.11 4.00 2.26
CA ASN A 135 28.57 4.12 2.29
C ASN A 135 29.04 5.14 3.34
N THR A 136 28.54 5.00 4.57
CA THR A 136 28.77 5.90 5.71
C THR A 136 30.10 5.67 6.43
N ARG A 137 30.97 4.78 5.92
CA ARG A 137 32.15 4.31 6.64
C ARG A 137 33.21 5.40 6.76
N ILE A 138 33.47 5.84 8.00
CA ILE A 138 34.50 6.84 8.31
C ILE A 138 35.50 6.23 9.29
N SER A 139 36.78 6.28 8.91
CA SER A 139 37.89 5.98 9.82
C SER A 139 38.34 7.27 10.51
N TYR A 140 38.06 7.38 11.81
CA TYR A 140 38.56 8.48 12.62
C TYR A 140 40.09 8.38 12.83
N SER A 141 40.74 9.51 13.06
CA SER A 141 42.19 9.60 13.29
C SER A 141 42.65 9.00 14.62
N SER A 142 41.72 8.80 15.56
CA SER A 142 41.94 8.12 16.84
C SER A 142 41.18 6.78 16.86
N PRO A 143 41.72 5.72 17.50
CA PRO A 143 40.98 4.48 17.71
C PRO A 143 39.80 4.68 18.68
N LEU A 144 38.79 3.81 18.62
CA LEU A 144 37.68 3.82 19.57
C LEU A 144 38.16 3.55 21.00
N THR A 145 37.70 4.37 21.94
CA THR A 145 38.11 4.38 23.35
C THR A 145 36.94 4.06 24.30
N CYS A 146 37.10 4.32 25.60
CA CYS A 146 36.02 4.29 26.57
C CYS A 146 35.70 5.71 27.04
N ILE A 147 34.46 5.95 27.48
CA ILE A 147 33.95 7.29 27.84
C ILE A 147 34.84 8.00 28.90
N HIS A 148 35.35 7.26 29.89
CA HIS A 148 36.28 7.79 30.89
C HIS A 148 37.65 8.18 30.34
N HIS A 149 38.12 7.56 29.23
CA HIS A 149 39.39 7.92 28.59
C HIS A 149 39.27 9.26 27.85
N GLU A 150 38.16 9.49 27.14
CA GLU A 150 37.89 10.78 26.50
C GLU A 150 37.72 11.89 27.54
N PHE A 151 36.96 11.65 28.62
CA PHE A 151 36.88 12.59 29.73
C PHE A 151 38.26 12.95 30.29
N ALA A 152 39.11 11.96 30.58
CA ALA A 152 40.47 12.21 31.06
C ALA A 152 41.32 13.01 30.04
N TYR A 153 41.17 12.75 28.75
CA TYR A 153 41.81 13.52 27.69
C TYR A 153 41.34 15.00 27.67
N GLN A 154 40.04 15.25 27.80
CA GLN A 154 39.52 16.62 27.87
C GLN A 154 39.95 17.34 29.17
N VAL A 155 40.07 16.64 30.31
CA VAL A 155 40.63 17.24 31.54
C VAL A 155 42.09 17.65 31.35
N MET A 156 42.92 16.83 30.69
CA MET A 156 44.31 17.20 30.38
C MET A 156 44.40 18.39 29.42
N LYS A 157 43.46 18.51 28.47
CA LYS A 157 43.41 19.56 27.45
C LYS A 157 42.86 20.89 27.99
N HIS A 158 41.86 20.84 28.87
CA HIS A 158 41.06 21.99 29.33
C HIS A 158 40.83 22.02 30.86
N PRO A 159 41.86 21.83 31.72
CA PRO A 159 41.67 21.55 33.16
C PRO A 159 40.93 22.64 33.93
N GLN A 160 41.10 23.91 33.54
CA GLN A 160 40.49 25.08 34.17
C GLN A 160 39.22 25.58 33.46
N LYS A 161 38.73 24.86 32.45
CA LYS A 161 37.43 25.15 31.83
C LYS A 161 36.30 24.72 32.78
N LEU A 162 35.19 25.45 32.77
CA LEU A 162 33.94 25.03 33.40
C LEU A 162 33.50 23.67 32.84
N ALA A 163 33.36 22.66 33.71
CA ALA A 163 32.83 21.36 33.33
C ALA A 163 31.32 21.31 33.55
N VAL A 164 30.85 21.65 34.76
CA VAL A 164 29.44 21.58 35.13
C VAL A 164 29.03 22.71 36.06
N GLU A 165 27.80 23.20 35.91
CA GLU A 165 27.18 24.25 36.74
C GLU A 165 25.72 23.94 37.06
N LEU A 166 25.29 24.25 38.29
CA LEU A 166 23.91 24.22 38.75
C LEU A 166 23.65 25.43 39.66
N ASP A 167 22.82 26.36 39.20
CA ASP A 167 22.46 27.62 39.85
C ASP A 167 23.68 28.50 40.25
N GLU A 168 24.19 28.38 41.48
CA GLU A 168 25.41 29.06 41.99
C GLU A 168 26.62 28.12 42.17
N GLN A 169 26.42 26.80 42.05
CA GLN A 169 27.48 25.80 42.25
C GLN A 169 28.12 25.41 40.91
N SER A 170 29.45 25.44 40.81
CA SER A 170 30.18 25.05 39.61
C SER A 170 31.41 24.20 39.92
N LEU A 171 31.88 23.45 38.92
CA LEU A 171 33.14 22.70 38.95
C LEU A 171 33.88 22.87 37.62
N THR A 172 35.20 23.10 37.70
CA THR A 172 36.10 22.94 36.55
C THR A 172 36.32 21.47 36.20
N TYR A 173 36.90 21.19 35.02
CA TYR A 173 37.30 19.83 34.63
C TYR A 173 38.26 19.18 35.64
N CYS A 174 39.18 19.96 36.23
CA CYS A 174 40.11 19.47 37.25
C CYS A 174 39.40 19.07 38.56
N GLU A 175 38.51 19.92 39.05
CA GLU A 175 37.75 19.66 40.30
C GLU A 175 36.75 18.51 40.13
N LEU A 176 36.07 18.44 38.98
CA LEU A 176 35.20 17.31 38.65
C LEU A 176 36.01 16.01 38.59
N LEU A 177 37.19 16.00 37.97
CA LEU A 177 38.06 14.81 37.95
C LEU A 177 38.47 14.39 39.37
N HIS A 178 38.79 15.34 40.25
CA HIS A 178 39.15 15.04 41.64
C HIS A 178 38.01 14.31 42.37
N TYR A 179 36.79 14.86 42.38
CA TYR A 179 35.65 14.21 43.03
C TYR A 179 35.28 12.86 42.39
N VAL A 180 35.41 12.76 41.05
CA VAL A 180 35.23 11.49 40.31
C VAL A 180 36.27 10.45 40.74
N GLN A 181 37.54 10.81 40.91
CA GLN A 181 38.60 9.91 41.36
C GLN A 181 38.38 9.45 42.82
N VAL A 182 38.03 10.39 43.72
CA VAL A 182 37.71 10.10 45.12
C VAL A 182 36.58 9.07 45.22
N LEU A 183 35.47 9.29 44.52
CA LEU A 183 34.34 8.36 44.53
C LEU A 183 34.71 7.03 43.85
N SER A 184 35.41 7.03 42.71
CA SER A 184 35.85 5.82 42.01
C SER A 184 36.71 4.91 42.90
N LEU A 185 37.72 5.48 43.58
CA LEU A 185 38.55 4.71 44.52
C LEU A 185 37.78 4.24 45.74
N THR A 186 36.84 5.03 46.25
CA THR A 186 35.97 4.62 47.38
C THR A 186 35.16 3.38 46.99
N LEU A 187 34.52 3.39 45.81
CA LEU A 187 33.73 2.26 45.30
C LEU A 187 34.56 0.98 45.13
N LEU A 188 35.79 1.11 44.61
CA LEU A 188 36.69 -0.03 44.38
C LEU A 188 37.26 -0.60 45.69
N ASN A 189 37.65 0.25 46.64
CA ASN A 189 38.37 -0.18 47.85
C ASN A 189 37.45 -0.51 49.04
N GLU A 190 36.42 0.28 49.28
CA GLU A 190 35.55 0.12 50.46
C GLU A 190 34.35 -0.80 50.16
N TYR A 191 33.91 -0.87 48.90
CA TYR A 191 32.73 -1.64 48.47
C TYR A 191 33.04 -2.80 47.52
N THR A 192 34.30 -2.98 47.13
CA THR A 192 34.82 -4.13 46.37
C THR A 192 34.05 -4.43 45.07
N ILE A 193 33.64 -3.40 44.31
CA ILE A 193 33.04 -3.62 42.98
C ILE A 193 34.10 -4.08 41.97
N THR A 194 33.73 -5.03 41.13
CA THR A 194 34.56 -5.53 40.03
C THR A 194 34.19 -4.82 38.72
N PRO A 195 35.15 -4.57 37.81
CA PRO A 195 34.84 -3.95 36.53
C PRO A 195 33.81 -4.75 35.74
N GLY A 196 32.79 -4.08 35.21
CA GLY A 196 31.65 -4.69 34.55
C GLY A 196 30.45 -5.03 35.45
N GLU A 197 30.55 -4.93 36.79
CA GLU A 197 29.33 -4.93 37.63
C GLU A 197 28.45 -3.71 37.30
N ILE A 198 27.13 -3.91 37.35
CA ILE A 198 26.14 -2.84 37.17
C ILE A 198 25.99 -2.08 38.49
N VAL A 199 26.17 -0.76 38.43
CA VAL A 199 25.91 0.15 39.56
C VAL A 199 24.72 1.02 39.17
N CYS A 200 23.63 0.87 39.93
CA CYS A 200 22.45 1.70 39.76
C CYS A 200 22.66 3.07 40.42
N GLN A 201 21.98 4.10 39.93
CA GLN A 201 22.02 5.44 40.52
C GLN A 201 20.63 6.07 40.58
N CYS A 202 20.16 6.42 41.77
CA CYS A 202 18.90 7.09 42.03
C CYS A 202 19.19 8.43 42.73
N VAL A 203 19.41 9.50 41.95
CA VAL A 203 19.84 10.82 42.43
C VAL A 203 19.07 11.90 41.65
N GLU A 204 18.61 12.97 42.32
CA GLU A 204 17.99 14.13 41.64
C GLU A 204 19.07 15.05 41.04
N ARG A 205 18.70 15.97 40.15
CA ARG A 205 19.66 16.87 39.49
C ARG A 205 20.49 17.66 40.50
N SER A 206 21.79 17.37 40.51
CA SER A 206 22.80 17.83 41.45
C SER A 206 24.19 17.56 40.88
N LEU A 207 25.22 18.26 41.36
CA LEU A 207 26.61 17.94 41.00
C LEU A 207 26.98 16.49 41.39
N SER A 208 26.46 16.00 42.52
CA SER A 208 26.57 14.61 42.97
C SER A 208 26.04 13.60 41.93
N MET A 209 25.00 13.95 41.16
CA MET A 209 24.52 13.10 40.07
C MET A 209 25.60 12.91 38.99
N VAL A 210 26.24 14.00 38.56
CA VAL A 210 27.29 14.00 37.53
C VAL A 210 28.56 13.29 38.03
N ILE A 211 28.98 13.56 39.27
CA ILE A 211 30.12 12.89 39.91
C ILE A 211 29.87 11.38 40.00
N GLY A 212 28.66 10.95 40.40
CA GLY A 212 28.26 9.55 40.44
C GLY A 212 28.35 8.85 39.08
N ILE A 213 27.80 9.48 38.03
CA ILE A 213 27.82 8.96 36.66
C ILE A 213 29.26 8.72 36.20
N MET A 214 30.11 9.74 36.31
CA MET A 214 31.48 9.69 35.83
C MET A 214 32.38 8.83 36.71
N ALA A 215 32.10 8.68 38.01
CA ALA A 215 32.80 7.73 38.89
C ALA A 215 32.46 6.27 38.59
N ILE A 216 31.20 5.95 38.26
CA ILE A 216 30.82 4.61 37.80
C ILE A 216 31.58 4.28 36.50
N GLN A 217 31.62 5.21 35.53
CA GLN A 217 32.41 5.01 34.30
C GLN A 217 33.90 4.83 34.60
N THR A 218 34.51 5.67 35.45
CA THR A 218 35.96 5.64 35.76
C THR A 218 36.38 4.45 36.62
N ALA A 219 35.51 3.92 37.48
CA ALA A 219 35.73 2.63 38.18
C ALA A 219 35.71 1.42 37.21
N GLY A 220 35.18 1.60 36.00
CA GLY A 220 35.02 0.55 34.99
C GLY A 220 33.71 -0.22 35.08
N ASN A 221 32.65 0.43 35.58
CA ASN A 221 31.37 -0.18 35.90
C ASN A 221 30.24 0.32 34.99
N VAL A 222 29.18 -0.49 34.90
CA VAL A 222 28.05 -0.22 34.00
C VAL A 222 27.05 0.69 34.69
N TYR A 223 26.81 1.87 34.13
CA TYR A 223 25.86 2.85 34.67
C TYR A 223 24.41 2.46 34.40
N CYS A 224 23.54 2.54 35.40
CA CYS A 224 22.10 2.36 35.22
C CYS A 224 21.30 3.43 35.98
N PRO A 225 20.64 4.39 35.29
CA PRO A 225 19.80 5.38 35.94
C PRO A 225 18.52 4.75 36.48
N LEU A 226 18.17 5.15 37.70
CA LEU A 226 16.88 4.90 38.33
C LEU A 226 16.21 6.24 38.59
N SER A 227 14.92 6.39 38.25
CA SER A 227 14.24 7.66 38.40
C SER A 227 13.92 7.95 39.87
N PRO A 228 14.35 9.09 40.44
CA PRO A 228 13.90 9.54 41.76
C PRO A 228 12.38 9.68 41.88
N ARG A 229 11.65 9.70 40.76
CA ARG A 229 10.18 9.81 40.71
C ARG A 229 9.44 8.48 40.62
N ASP A 230 10.14 7.37 40.39
CA ASP A 230 9.49 6.04 40.33
C ASP A 230 9.06 5.56 41.74
N PRO A 231 7.98 4.76 41.85
CA PRO A 231 7.59 4.09 43.10
C PRO A 231 8.67 3.11 43.59
N GLN A 232 8.82 2.97 44.91
CA GLN A 232 9.81 2.09 45.53
C GLN A 232 9.73 0.63 45.01
N HIS A 233 8.52 0.10 44.82
CA HIS A 233 8.33 -1.25 44.28
C HIS A 233 8.87 -1.39 42.84
N ARG A 234 8.72 -0.36 41.98
CA ARG A 234 9.31 -0.35 40.64
C ARG A 234 10.84 -0.29 40.73
N LEU A 235 11.39 0.56 41.59
CA LEU A 235 12.83 0.68 41.82
C LEU A 235 13.45 -0.66 42.26
N HIS A 236 12.87 -1.34 43.24
CA HIS A 236 13.33 -2.66 43.68
C HIS A 236 13.25 -3.71 42.55
N SER A 237 12.18 -3.72 41.75
CA SER A 237 12.03 -4.62 40.60
C SER A 237 13.10 -4.40 39.52
N LEU A 238 13.46 -3.14 39.23
CA LEU A 238 14.52 -2.80 38.28
C LEU A 238 15.90 -3.22 38.80
N ILE A 239 16.20 -2.98 40.09
CA ILE A 239 17.45 -3.42 40.74
C ILE A 239 17.57 -4.94 40.71
N GLN A 240 16.49 -5.67 41.04
CA GLN A 240 16.46 -7.13 40.98
C GLN A 240 16.67 -7.65 39.55
N GLN A 241 16.09 -6.98 38.53
CA GLN A 241 16.30 -7.33 37.12
C GLN A 241 17.76 -7.11 36.68
N MET A 242 18.43 -6.07 37.21
CA MET A 242 19.86 -5.82 36.95
C MET A 242 20.82 -6.66 37.79
N GLN A 243 20.31 -7.39 38.80
CA GLN A 243 21.12 -8.03 39.84
C GLN A 243 22.11 -7.06 40.51
N ALA A 244 21.76 -5.77 40.55
CA ALA A 244 22.66 -4.71 41.00
C ALA A 244 22.83 -4.76 42.52
N ARG A 245 24.06 -5.05 42.97
CA ARG A 245 24.45 -5.12 44.39
C ARG A 245 24.47 -3.75 45.07
N LEU A 246 24.63 -2.68 44.29
CA LEU A 246 24.94 -1.34 44.77
C LEU A 246 24.06 -0.28 44.08
N VAL A 247 23.54 0.66 44.88
CA VAL A 247 22.81 1.83 44.39
C VAL A 247 23.48 3.09 44.92
N LEU A 248 23.91 3.99 44.04
CA LEU A 248 24.31 5.34 44.46
C LEU A 248 23.06 6.21 44.63
N VAL A 249 23.01 6.91 45.76
CA VAL A 249 21.91 7.78 46.18
C VAL A 249 22.47 9.11 46.69
N HIS A 250 21.58 10.03 46.99
CA HIS A 250 21.89 11.22 47.78
C HIS A 250 20.88 11.36 48.92
N HIS A 251 21.07 12.31 49.82
CA HIS A 251 20.28 12.44 51.04
C HIS A 251 18.75 12.44 50.82
N LEU A 252 18.22 12.99 49.72
CA LEU A 252 16.76 12.99 49.42
C LEU A 252 16.22 11.65 48.87
N THR A 253 17.06 10.79 48.27
CA THR A 253 16.64 9.50 47.68
C THR A 253 16.99 8.30 48.53
N LYS A 254 17.88 8.43 49.52
CA LYS A 254 18.34 7.37 50.42
C LYS A 254 17.19 6.64 51.12
N THR A 255 16.12 7.35 51.47
CA THR A 255 14.91 6.80 52.13
C THR A 255 14.02 5.95 51.22
N LYS A 256 14.30 5.85 49.92
CA LYS A 256 13.56 4.98 48.98
C LYS A 256 14.04 3.54 48.93
N PHE A 257 15.05 3.15 49.71
CA PHE A 257 15.67 1.83 49.65
C PHE A 257 15.69 1.19 51.05
N ASP A 258 15.23 -0.05 51.13
CA ASP A 258 15.24 -0.81 52.38
C ASP A 258 16.65 -1.32 52.70
N TYR A 259 16.90 -1.67 53.97
CA TYR A 259 18.19 -2.19 54.47
C TYR A 259 18.76 -3.42 53.72
N ASN A 260 17.97 -4.07 52.88
CA ASN A 260 18.39 -5.21 52.05
C ASN A 260 19.17 -4.80 50.79
N ILE A 261 19.25 -3.51 50.46
CA ILE A 261 19.96 -2.97 49.29
C ILE A 261 21.07 -2.02 49.78
N VAL A 262 22.29 -2.21 49.29
CA VAL A 262 23.42 -1.35 49.68
C VAL A 262 23.30 0.00 48.96
N SER A 263 22.70 0.98 49.64
CA SER A 263 22.53 2.35 49.15
C SER A 263 23.65 3.26 49.66
N LEU A 264 24.50 3.78 48.76
CA LEU A 264 25.61 4.66 49.09
C LEU A 264 25.27 6.13 48.83
N ASP A 265 25.39 6.94 49.86
CA ASP A 265 25.10 8.36 49.82
C ASP A 265 26.33 9.14 49.34
N ILE A 266 26.28 9.63 48.10
CA ILE A 266 27.40 10.30 47.43
C ILE A 266 27.86 11.51 48.25
N ASP A 267 26.92 12.33 48.73
CA ASP A 267 27.22 13.56 49.48
C ASP A 267 28.04 13.24 50.74
N SER A 268 27.62 12.21 51.49
CA SER A 268 28.33 11.72 52.67
C SER A 268 29.75 11.21 52.34
N ILE A 269 29.93 10.49 51.24
CA ILE A 269 31.24 9.96 50.82
C ILE A 269 32.20 11.10 50.47
N LEU A 270 31.73 12.08 49.67
CA LEU A 270 32.56 13.20 49.24
C LEU A 270 32.99 14.07 50.44
N ILE A 271 32.09 14.32 51.40
CA ILE A 271 32.40 15.06 52.64
C ILE A 271 33.48 14.34 53.47
N VAL A 272 33.38 13.02 53.64
CA VAL A 272 34.34 12.25 54.46
C VAL A 272 35.71 12.13 53.80
N ASN A 273 35.76 11.92 52.48
CA ASN A 273 37.01 11.64 51.76
C ASN A 273 37.70 12.87 51.14
N ASN A 274 37.14 14.08 51.25
CA ASN A 274 37.83 15.33 50.85
C ASN A 274 39.05 15.69 51.73
N MET A 275 39.17 15.05 52.90
CA MET A 275 40.21 15.35 53.89
C MET A 275 41.47 14.50 53.67
N GLU A 276 42.35 14.97 52.77
CA GLU A 276 43.76 14.56 52.60
C GLU A 276 44.06 13.04 52.63
N LYS A 277 43.57 12.30 51.62
CA LYS A 277 44.12 10.98 51.27
C LYS A 277 44.98 11.08 50.00
N ASN A 278 46.16 10.46 49.99
CA ASN A 278 46.93 10.25 48.75
C ASN A 278 46.16 9.27 47.84
N ILE A 279 45.60 9.80 46.75
CA ILE A 279 44.84 9.06 45.74
C ILE A 279 45.81 8.23 44.89
N ASP A 280 45.81 6.90 45.01
CA ASP A 280 46.58 6.03 44.11
C ASP A 280 45.86 5.85 42.77
N ILE A 281 46.06 6.81 41.87
CA ILE A 281 45.48 6.83 40.53
C ILE A 281 45.89 5.59 39.71
N ASN A 282 47.04 4.96 40.00
CA ASN A 282 47.49 3.76 39.29
C ASN A 282 46.50 2.59 39.43
N GLN A 283 45.77 2.54 40.54
CA GLN A 283 44.75 1.51 40.77
C GLN A 283 43.61 1.59 39.74
N LEU A 284 43.21 2.80 39.33
CA LEU A 284 42.22 3.02 38.25
C LEU A 284 42.79 2.55 36.91
N SER A 285 44.00 3.04 36.56
CA SER A 285 44.70 2.70 35.33
C SER A 285 45.02 1.20 35.16
N SER A 286 45.03 0.43 36.26
CA SER A 286 45.29 -1.02 36.25
C SER A 286 44.11 -1.87 35.75
N ARG A 287 42.88 -1.32 35.72
CA ARG A 287 41.68 -2.10 35.36
C ARG A 287 41.55 -2.28 33.85
N ARG A 288 41.33 -3.52 33.41
CA ARG A 288 41.13 -3.87 31.99
C ARG A 288 39.68 -3.67 31.56
N VAL A 289 39.34 -2.43 31.18
CA VAL A 289 38.09 -2.11 30.46
C VAL A 289 38.42 -1.83 28.99
N THR A 290 37.55 -2.25 28.08
CA THR A 290 37.70 -2.05 26.62
C THR A 290 36.46 -1.40 26.04
N PHE A 291 36.59 -0.82 24.85
CA PHE A 291 35.46 -0.22 24.13
C PHE A 291 34.32 -1.21 23.80
N ASN A 292 34.57 -2.53 23.88
CA ASN A 292 33.55 -3.57 23.70
C ASN A 292 32.73 -3.85 24.97
N ASN A 293 33.15 -3.38 26.15
CA ASN A 293 32.41 -3.56 27.40
C ASN A 293 31.14 -2.68 27.42
N PRO A 294 30.07 -3.12 28.12
CA PRO A 294 28.91 -2.27 28.41
C PRO A 294 29.34 -1.00 29.15
N ALA A 295 28.83 0.15 28.71
CA ALA A 295 29.00 1.45 29.36
C ALA A 295 27.79 1.77 30.26
N TYR A 296 26.58 1.58 29.72
CA TYR A 296 25.34 1.88 30.43
C TYR A 296 24.17 0.99 30.01
N ILE A 297 23.11 1.02 30.81
CA ILE A 297 21.83 0.35 30.55
C ILE A 297 20.68 1.34 30.72
N ILE A 298 19.85 1.49 29.70
CA ILE A 298 18.58 2.25 29.73
C ILE A 298 17.40 1.28 29.63
N PHE A 299 16.29 1.60 30.29
CA PHE A 299 15.07 0.79 30.25
C PHE A 299 14.08 1.29 29.18
N THR A 300 13.74 0.45 28.21
CA THR A 300 12.60 0.67 27.31
C THR A 300 11.39 -0.15 27.77
N SER A 301 10.17 0.24 27.35
CA SER A 301 8.95 -0.47 27.75
C SER A 301 8.84 -1.87 27.11
N GLY A 302 8.03 -2.73 27.73
CA GLY A 302 7.95 -4.16 27.39
C GLY A 302 6.63 -4.65 26.81
N SER A 303 6.66 -5.25 25.61
CA SER A 303 5.52 -6.03 25.06
C SER A 303 5.13 -7.24 25.93
N THR A 304 6.08 -7.76 26.71
CA THR A 304 5.85 -8.78 27.76
C THR A 304 5.43 -8.17 29.12
N GLY A 305 5.22 -6.86 29.18
CA GLY A 305 4.87 -6.09 30.38
C GLY A 305 5.94 -6.05 31.48
N LYS A 306 7.19 -6.37 31.12
CA LYS A 306 8.39 -6.09 31.94
C LYS A 306 9.33 -5.19 31.12
N PRO A 307 9.89 -4.10 31.69
CA PRO A 307 10.85 -3.26 31.01
C PRO A 307 12.03 -4.04 30.39
N LYS A 308 12.45 -3.65 29.20
CA LYS A 308 13.61 -4.22 28.50
C LYS A 308 14.84 -3.41 28.87
N ALA A 309 15.91 -4.07 29.28
CA ALA A 309 17.16 -3.43 29.66
C ALA A 309 18.11 -3.35 28.46
N VAL A 310 18.12 -2.21 27.76
CA VAL A 310 18.94 -1.96 26.57
C VAL A 310 20.39 -1.76 27.01
N GLN A 311 21.27 -2.71 26.67
CA GLN A 311 22.68 -2.68 27.06
C GLN A 311 23.53 -2.02 25.97
N VAL A 312 24.11 -0.86 26.25
CA VAL A 312 24.94 -0.08 25.31
C VAL A 312 26.42 -0.20 25.68
N ARG A 313 27.28 -0.46 24.70
CA ARG A 313 28.75 -0.55 24.86
C ARG A 313 29.40 0.82 24.73
N HIS A 314 30.58 1.01 25.32
CA HIS A 314 31.37 2.24 25.16
C HIS A 314 31.52 2.61 23.67
N LYS A 315 31.89 1.66 22.80
CA LYS A 315 32.04 1.91 21.36
C LYS A 315 30.79 2.41 20.65
N ASN A 316 29.60 1.99 21.11
CA ASN A 316 28.36 2.42 20.48
C ASN A 316 28.13 3.92 20.72
N PHE A 317 28.43 4.37 21.95
CA PHE A 317 28.27 5.76 22.36
C PHE A 317 29.40 6.68 21.87
N THR A 318 30.66 6.20 21.88
CA THR A 318 31.77 7.00 21.33
C THR A 318 31.60 7.20 19.82
N GLU A 319 31.11 6.20 19.08
CA GLU A 319 30.76 6.30 17.66
C GLU A 319 29.66 7.34 17.39
N LEU A 320 28.55 7.30 18.16
CA LEU A 320 27.50 8.32 18.11
C LEU A 320 28.10 9.72 18.25
N MET A 321 28.87 9.94 19.32
CA MET A 321 29.43 11.26 19.61
C MET A 321 30.41 11.70 18.52
N SER A 322 31.29 10.82 18.04
CA SER A 322 32.18 11.10 16.90
C SER A 322 31.41 11.44 15.61
N SER A 323 30.26 10.79 15.36
CA SER A 323 29.36 11.10 14.24
C SER A 323 28.69 12.46 14.40
N LEU A 324 28.21 12.81 15.59
CA LEU A 324 27.57 14.10 15.88
C LEU A 324 28.56 15.27 15.85
N ILE A 325 29.83 15.04 16.20
CA ILE A 325 30.93 16.01 16.00
C ILE A 325 31.22 16.19 14.51
N TYR A 326 31.33 15.09 13.75
CA TYR A 326 31.62 15.12 12.32
C TYR A 326 30.53 15.84 11.51
N GLY A 327 29.25 15.64 11.87
CA GLY A 327 28.11 16.39 11.32
C GLY A 327 27.96 17.83 11.85
N ASP A 328 28.85 18.27 12.75
CA ASP A 328 28.81 19.57 13.43
C ASP A 328 27.45 19.88 14.12
N VAL A 329 26.83 18.81 14.65
CA VAL A 329 25.61 18.86 15.50
C VAL A 329 25.98 19.30 16.91
N VAL A 330 27.14 18.83 17.42
CA VAL A 330 27.73 19.17 18.73
C VAL A 330 29.21 19.57 18.58
N SER A 331 29.74 20.38 19.49
CA SER A 331 31.11 20.92 19.41
C SER A 331 31.77 21.07 20.78
N GLU A 332 33.11 21.01 20.85
CA GLU A 332 33.90 21.31 22.05
C GLU A 332 33.65 22.72 22.64
N LYS A 333 33.08 23.60 21.82
CA LYS A 333 32.74 24.99 22.17
C LYS A 333 31.35 25.13 22.76
N ASP A 334 30.55 24.05 22.81
CA ASP A 334 29.17 24.16 23.24
C ASP A 334 29.01 24.23 24.77
N THR A 335 28.09 25.10 25.17
CA THR A 335 27.42 25.09 26.47
C THR A 335 26.10 24.33 26.30
N ILE A 336 26.05 23.11 26.84
CA ILE A 336 24.95 22.15 26.69
C ILE A 336 24.04 22.20 27.91
N LEU A 337 22.74 22.20 27.69
CA LEU A 337 21.72 22.19 28.76
C LEU A 337 21.23 20.77 29.08
N GLU A 338 21.41 20.31 30.32
CA GLU A 338 20.87 19.01 30.78
C GLU A 338 19.36 19.13 31.02
N ILE A 339 18.57 18.73 30.03
CA ILE A 339 17.11 18.86 30.03
C ILE A 339 16.40 17.50 29.96
N ALA A 340 17.02 16.46 29.42
CA ALA A 340 16.45 15.11 29.38
C ALA A 340 16.35 14.46 30.78
N ARG A 341 15.25 13.76 31.06
CA ARG A 341 15.11 12.99 32.32
C ARG A 341 15.97 11.73 32.26
N CYS A 342 16.55 11.29 33.38
CA CYS A 342 17.43 10.11 33.44
C CYS A 342 16.81 8.78 32.95
N SER A 343 15.48 8.70 32.82
CA SER A 343 14.78 7.57 32.18
C SER A 343 14.95 7.51 30.66
N PHE A 344 15.50 8.56 30.03
CA PHE A 344 15.81 8.62 28.60
C PHE A 344 17.32 8.55 28.38
N ASP A 345 17.73 7.98 27.25
CA ASP A 345 19.13 7.89 26.83
C ASP A 345 19.73 9.25 26.41
N ILE A 346 18.92 10.22 25.99
CA ILE A 346 19.36 11.62 25.77
C ILE A 346 20.04 12.21 27.03
N HIS A 347 19.66 11.81 28.24
CA HIS A 347 20.34 12.24 29.47
C HIS A 347 21.81 11.77 29.53
N VAL A 348 22.12 10.63 28.90
CA VAL A 348 23.50 10.14 28.74
C VAL A 348 24.26 10.97 27.70
N GLN A 349 23.58 11.41 26.63
CA GLN A 349 24.13 12.36 25.66
C GLN A 349 24.45 13.71 26.32
N ASP A 350 23.48 14.31 27.03
CA ASP A 350 23.62 15.59 27.73
C ASP A 350 24.83 15.56 28.69
N ILE A 351 24.96 14.51 29.49
CA ILE A 351 26.01 14.41 30.53
C ILE A 351 27.32 13.82 29.97
N MET A 352 27.34 12.54 29.62
CA MET A 352 28.58 11.87 29.20
C MET A 352 29.12 12.44 27.88
N GLY A 353 28.24 12.83 26.96
CA GLY A 353 28.61 13.40 25.66
C GLY A 353 29.32 14.74 25.81
N THR A 354 28.82 15.64 26.67
CA THR A 354 29.47 16.93 26.97
C THR A 354 30.91 16.77 27.45
N PHE A 355 31.15 15.83 28.38
CA PHE A 355 32.50 15.54 28.88
C PHE A 355 33.38 14.79 27.89
N MET A 356 32.80 14.05 26.94
CA MET A 356 33.53 13.41 25.84
C MET A 356 34.07 14.46 24.85
N ILE A 357 33.26 15.47 24.51
CA ILE A 357 33.65 16.53 23.55
C ILE A 357 34.40 17.70 24.18
N GLY A 358 34.46 17.76 25.52
CA GLY A 358 35.12 18.84 26.25
C GLY A 358 34.28 20.12 26.34
N GLY A 359 32.95 20.03 26.22
CA GLY A 359 31.98 21.14 26.33
C GLY A 359 31.80 21.63 27.78
N SER A 360 30.75 22.40 28.05
CA SER A 360 30.35 22.81 29.41
C SER A 360 28.88 22.47 29.66
N LEU A 361 28.58 21.84 30.79
CA LEU A 361 27.25 21.34 31.14
C LEU A 361 26.53 22.30 32.09
N ILE A 362 25.38 22.82 31.67
CA ILE A 362 24.50 23.60 32.55
C ILE A 362 23.31 22.73 32.94
N MET A 363 23.13 22.53 34.24
CA MET A 363 22.03 21.77 34.80
C MET A 363 20.92 22.71 35.30
N ILE A 364 19.68 22.24 35.23
CA ILE A 364 18.52 22.95 35.79
C ILE A 364 17.94 22.22 36.98
N HIS A 365 17.50 22.96 38.01
CA HIS A 365 16.84 22.39 39.18
C HIS A 365 15.67 21.46 38.77
N PRO A 366 15.35 20.34 39.48
CA PRO A 366 14.35 19.36 39.04
C PRO A 366 12.92 19.85 38.74
N ARG A 367 12.57 21.10 39.11
CA ARG A 367 11.31 21.76 38.75
C ARG A 367 11.41 22.73 37.56
N GLY A 368 12.62 23.19 37.21
CA GLY A 368 12.85 24.27 36.23
C GLY A 368 12.34 24.00 34.81
N ILE A 369 12.18 22.74 34.40
CA ILE A 369 11.57 22.38 33.10
C ILE A 369 10.07 22.77 33.01
N MET A 370 9.43 23.09 34.13
CA MET A 370 8.04 23.59 34.20
C MET A 370 7.96 25.10 34.41
N ASP A 371 9.10 25.77 34.62
CA ASP A 371 9.22 27.20 34.92
C ASP A 371 9.91 27.88 33.74
N LEU A 372 9.10 28.41 32.83
CA LEU A 372 9.60 28.90 31.53
C LEU A 372 10.34 30.25 31.65
N ASP A 373 10.05 31.03 32.70
CA ASP A 373 10.79 32.25 33.05
C ASP A 373 12.20 31.92 33.56
N TYR A 374 12.33 30.99 34.52
CA TYR A 374 13.65 30.48 34.96
C TYR A 374 14.40 29.80 33.81
N LEU A 375 13.72 29.03 32.96
CA LEU A 375 14.36 28.42 31.79
C LEU A 375 14.87 29.50 30.82
N ALA A 376 14.11 30.58 30.61
CA ALA A 376 14.53 31.70 29.77
C ALA A 376 15.70 32.51 30.38
N SER A 377 15.76 32.68 31.70
CA SER A 377 16.92 33.31 32.34
C SER A 377 18.17 32.43 32.22
N VAL A 378 18.07 31.11 32.46
CA VAL A 378 19.18 30.16 32.29
C VAL A 378 19.74 30.17 30.86
N PHE A 379 18.88 30.13 29.83
CA PHE A 379 19.32 30.19 28.43
C PHE A 379 20.17 31.44 28.14
N LYS A 380 19.74 32.59 28.67
CA LYS A 380 20.34 33.90 28.43
C LYS A 380 21.59 34.17 29.28
N GLU A 381 21.54 33.88 30.57
CA GLU A 381 22.60 34.20 31.53
C GLU A 381 23.77 33.21 31.43
N LYS A 382 23.47 31.92 31.27
CA LYS A 382 24.48 30.86 31.14
C LYS A 382 24.93 30.66 29.67
N ASN A 383 24.45 31.50 28.74
CA ASN A 383 24.83 31.51 27.32
C ASN A 383 24.70 30.12 26.64
N ILE A 384 23.53 29.48 26.79
CA ILE A 384 23.29 28.13 26.23
C ILE A 384 23.44 28.16 24.71
N SER A 385 24.31 27.29 24.18
CA SER A 385 24.59 27.19 22.74
C SER A 385 24.01 25.92 22.11
N SER A 386 23.75 24.87 22.90
CA SER A 386 23.20 23.62 22.40
C SER A 386 22.16 23.04 23.36
N VAL A 387 21.05 22.56 22.80
CA VAL A 387 20.00 21.86 23.54
C VAL A 387 19.44 20.71 22.69
N SER A 388 19.22 19.56 23.34
CA SER A 388 18.63 18.36 22.73
C SER A 388 17.43 17.91 23.55
N THR A 389 16.23 17.86 22.96
CA THR A 389 15.03 17.40 23.68
C THR A 389 13.90 17.00 22.74
N VAL A 390 12.74 16.66 23.28
CA VAL A 390 11.59 16.19 22.49
C VAL A 390 10.78 17.37 21.92
N PRO A 391 10.22 17.26 20.70
CA PRO A 391 9.40 18.29 20.05
C PRO A 391 8.40 19.00 20.96
N THR A 392 7.69 18.28 21.84
CA THR A 392 6.73 18.87 22.80
C THR A 392 7.37 19.91 23.73
N ILE A 393 8.59 19.67 24.23
CA ILE A 393 9.28 20.59 25.16
C ILE A 393 9.79 21.83 24.43
N ILE A 394 10.35 21.64 23.22
CA ILE A 394 10.78 22.75 22.35
C ILE A 394 9.58 23.64 22.00
N HIS A 395 8.46 23.05 21.59
CA HIS A 395 7.25 23.80 21.23
C HIS A 395 6.76 24.69 22.37
N ASN A 396 6.66 24.16 23.58
CA ASN A 396 6.19 24.90 24.74
C ASN A 396 7.12 26.08 25.08
N PHE A 397 8.44 25.84 25.11
CA PHE A 397 9.42 26.89 25.44
C PHE A 397 9.49 27.98 24.36
N PHE A 398 9.53 27.60 23.08
CA PHE A 398 9.63 28.56 21.97
C PHE A 398 8.35 29.37 21.79
N THR A 399 7.17 28.76 21.98
CA THR A 399 5.89 29.48 21.98
C THR A 399 5.85 30.53 23.09
N PHE A 400 6.34 30.19 24.30
CA PHE A 400 6.47 31.14 25.40
C PHE A 400 7.43 32.29 25.06
N LEU A 401 8.61 32.00 24.48
CA LEU A 401 9.56 33.05 24.08
C LEU A 401 8.97 34.00 23.03
N GLN A 402 8.26 33.46 22.02
CA GLN A 402 7.60 34.26 20.99
C GLN A 402 6.50 35.15 21.60
N GLN A 403 5.64 34.60 22.46
CA GLN A 403 4.56 35.34 23.13
C GLN A 403 5.07 36.49 24.01
N HIS A 404 6.22 36.34 24.66
CA HIS A 404 6.84 37.37 25.52
C HIS A 404 7.87 38.24 24.78
N ASN A 405 8.00 38.09 23.46
CA ASN A 405 9.00 38.78 22.62
C ASN A 405 10.46 38.57 23.04
N HIS A 406 10.78 37.49 23.75
CA HIS A 406 12.08 37.16 24.33
C HIS A 406 13.14 36.66 23.29
N HIS A 407 13.13 37.21 22.07
CA HIS A 407 14.03 36.87 20.96
C HIS A 407 15.53 37.10 21.23
N ASN A 408 15.90 37.72 22.36
CA ASN A 408 17.29 37.87 22.80
C ASN A 408 17.79 36.66 23.61
N VAL A 409 16.91 35.81 24.14
CA VAL A 409 17.26 34.61 24.93
C VAL A 409 17.94 33.55 24.09
N THR A 410 17.58 33.45 22.80
CA THR A 410 18.09 32.44 21.86
C THR A 410 19.38 32.82 21.16
N GLN A 411 19.94 34.03 21.38
CA GLN A 411 21.07 34.52 20.58
C GLN A 411 22.35 33.70 20.72
N CYS A 412 22.56 33.02 21.84
CA CYS A 412 23.72 32.14 22.03
C CYS A 412 23.59 30.79 21.32
N LEU A 413 22.37 30.35 20.99
CA LEU A 413 22.13 29.03 20.37
C LEU A 413 22.87 28.89 19.03
N ARG A 414 23.68 27.84 18.94
CA ARG A 414 24.41 27.35 17.77
C ARG A 414 23.68 26.15 17.16
N SER A 415 23.07 25.32 18.00
CA SER A 415 22.41 24.07 17.63
C SER A 415 21.15 23.86 18.48
N VAL A 416 20.05 23.44 17.85
CA VAL A 416 18.85 22.94 18.53
C VAL A 416 18.49 21.62 17.87
N SER A 417 18.40 20.56 18.67
CA SER A 417 18.05 19.23 18.17
C SER A 417 16.77 18.71 18.80
N SER A 418 15.92 18.14 17.95
CA SER A 418 14.60 17.61 18.28
C SER A 418 14.56 16.11 17.96
N GLY A 419 14.01 15.28 18.85
CA GLY A 419 13.96 13.83 18.61
C GLY A 419 12.93 13.08 19.45
N GLY A 420 12.76 11.78 19.18
CA GLY A 420 11.87 10.88 19.93
C GLY A 420 10.36 11.01 19.63
N GLU A 421 9.91 12.14 19.09
CA GLU A 421 8.53 12.37 18.63
C GLU A 421 8.50 12.81 17.14
N HIS A 422 7.31 12.96 16.56
CA HIS A 422 7.18 13.58 15.23
C HIS A 422 7.40 15.10 15.35
N CYS A 423 8.47 15.62 14.74
CA CYS A 423 8.65 17.05 14.56
C CYS A 423 7.72 17.55 13.45
N SER A 424 6.90 18.58 13.73
CA SER A 424 5.93 19.13 12.77
C SER A 424 6.45 20.41 12.11
N ILE A 425 5.98 20.71 10.90
CA ILE A 425 6.32 21.97 10.19
C ILE A 425 6.00 23.22 11.03
N LYS A 426 4.91 23.18 11.81
CA LYS A 426 4.57 24.28 12.76
C LYS A 426 5.66 24.51 13.81
N LEU A 427 6.31 23.45 14.27
CA LEU A 427 7.44 23.55 15.20
C LEU A 427 8.71 24.02 14.48
N ILE A 428 8.97 23.58 13.24
CA ILE A 428 10.11 24.05 12.44
C ILE A 428 10.04 25.57 12.27
N ASN A 429 8.92 26.08 11.75
CA ASN A 429 8.79 27.51 11.48
C ASN A 429 8.82 28.33 12.80
N LEU A 430 8.17 27.86 13.87
CA LEU A 430 8.29 28.47 15.21
C LEU A 430 9.75 28.49 15.72
N MET A 431 10.54 27.43 15.51
CA MET A 431 11.95 27.43 15.86
C MET A 431 12.69 28.52 15.08
N SER A 432 12.56 28.50 13.75
CA SER A 432 13.25 29.41 12.83
C SER A 432 12.92 30.89 13.02
N ASP A 433 11.67 31.21 13.40
CA ASP A 433 11.23 32.57 13.73
C ASP A 433 11.84 33.06 15.06
N THR A 434 12.23 32.13 15.95
CA THR A 434 12.67 32.43 17.32
C THR A 434 14.21 32.36 17.48
N VAL A 435 14.95 31.65 16.63
CA VAL A 435 16.43 31.63 16.62
C VAL A 435 17.02 32.51 15.53
N LYS A 436 18.27 32.93 15.71
CA LYS A 436 19.07 33.52 14.63
C LYS A 436 19.26 32.51 13.48
N HIS A 437 19.28 32.98 12.24
CA HIS A 437 19.44 32.14 11.04
C HIS A 437 20.75 31.32 10.96
N THR A 438 21.73 31.58 11.83
CA THR A 438 22.99 30.82 11.95
C THR A 438 22.95 29.74 13.03
N CYS A 439 21.83 29.59 13.75
CA CYS A 439 21.58 28.42 14.59
C CYS A 439 21.14 27.25 13.69
N ARG A 440 21.71 26.06 13.87
CA ARG A 440 21.30 24.86 13.13
C ARG A 440 20.16 24.14 13.86
N LEU A 441 19.08 23.90 13.13
CA LEU A 441 17.94 23.13 13.61
C LEU A 441 18.06 21.68 13.09
N TRP A 442 17.82 20.68 13.94
CA TRP A 442 17.95 19.27 13.58
C TRP A 442 16.74 18.44 14.00
N ASN A 443 16.32 17.51 13.15
CA ASN A 443 15.49 16.38 13.50
C ASN A 443 16.38 15.14 13.66
N MET A 444 16.33 14.49 14.81
CA MET A 444 17.14 13.33 15.18
C MET A 444 16.25 12.10 15.35
N TYR A 445 16.65 10.98 14.76
CA TYR A 445 15.96 9.71 14.89
C TYR A 445 16.91 8.62 15.42
N GLY A 446 16.46 7.95 16.47
CA GLY A 446 16.98 6.66 16.92
C GLY A 446 16.07 6.05 17.99
N PRO A 447 15.89 4.73 18.01
CA PRO A 447 15.55 3.98 19.22
C PRO A 447 16.78 3.79 20.12
N ALA A 448 16.58 3.56 21.41
CA ALA A 448 17.68 3.33 22.36
C ALA A 448 18.55 2.12 21.98
N GLU A 449 17.97 1.12 21.33
CA GLU A 449 18.66 -0.06 20.79
C GLU A 449 19.65 0.26 19.64
N THR A 450 19.64 1.47 19.10
CA THR A 450 20.65 2.00 18.16
C THR A 450 21.42 3.19 18.77
N THR A 451 21.46 3.29 20.10
CA THR A 451 22.22 4.31 20.85
C THR A 451 21.80 5.76 20.53
N ILE A 452 20.66 6.19 21.07
CA ILE A 452 20.12 7.58 21.03
C ILE A 452 19.72 8.06 19.64
N ALA A 453 20.63 8.10 18.67
CA ALA A 453 20.37 8.52 17.29
C ALA A 453 21.21 7.71 16.29
N CYS A 454 20.55 7.24 15.23
CA CYS A 454 21.19 6.61 14.07
C CYS A 454 21.02 7.43 12.78
N MET A 455 20.14 8.43 12.78
CA MET A 455 19.90 9.35 11.67
C MET A 455 19.73 10.79 12.15
N VAL A 456 20.10 11.72 11.28
CA VAL A 456 19.85 13.16 11.45
C VAL A 456 19.36 13.79 10.14
N HIS A 457 18.51 14.80 10.26
CA HIS A 457 18.09 15.64 9.16
C HIS A 457 18.30 17.12 9.53
N PRO A 458 19.06 17.92 8.75
CA PRO A 458 19.10 19.36 8.93
C PRO A 458 17.74 19.95 8.55
N LEU A 459 17.18 20.77 9.44
CA LEU A 459 15.91 21.45 9.23
C LEU A 459 16.19 22.83 8.61
N ASN A 460 15.62 23.07 7.43
CA ASN A 460 15.71 24.38 6.77
C ASN A 460 14.90 25.43 7.55
N ASN A 461 15.35 26.70 7.46
CA ASN A 461 14.73 27.80 8.21
C ASN A 461 13.27 28.09 7.81
N THR A 462 12.76 27.54 6.71
CA THR A 462 11.33 27.53 6.39
C THR A 462 10.93 26.22 5.73
N MET A 463 9.72 25.72 6.04
CA MET A 463 9.02 24.70 5.25
C MET A 463 7.54 25.06 5.13
N GLU A 464 6.96 24.90 3.93
CA GLU A 464 5.57 25.26 3.65
C GLU A 464 4.60 24.07 3.73
N THR A 465 5.00 22.91 3.19
CA THR A 465 4.17 21.69 3.13
C THR A 465 5.02 20.42 3.23
N GLY A 466 4.38 19.26 3.47
CA GLY A 466 5.00 17.94 3.48
C GLY A 466 5.09 17.28 4.87
N ASN A 467 5.69 16.09 4.91
CA ASN A 467 6.15 15.44 6.13
C ASN A 467 7.63 15.77 6.37
N VAL A 468 8.04 15.89 7.64
CA VAL A 468 9.43 16.16 8.01
C VAL A 468 10.24 14.85 7.94
N PRO A 469 11.31 14.77 7.12
CA PRO A 469 12.14 13.57 7.04
C PRO A 469 12.85 13.27 8.36
N ILE A 470 13.08 11.98 8.63
CA ILE A 470 13.99 11.52 9.69
C ILE A 470 15.45 11.48 9.22
N GLY A 471 15.70 11.69 7.92
CA GLY A 471 17.01 12.00 7.36
C GLY A 471 17.76 10.81 6.76
N THR A 472 19.07 10.84 6.91
CA THR A 472 20.04 9.85 6.40
C THR A 472 20.85 9.25 7.55
N PRO A 473 21.46 8.06 7.37
CA PRO A 473 22.27 7.43 8.42
C PRO A 473 23.48 8.28 8.82
N LEU A 474 23.79 8.26 10.12
CA LEU A 474 25.03 8.80 10.67
C LEU A 474 26.26 7.95 10.24
N SER A 475 27.46 8.47 10.48
CA SER A 475 28.72 7.79 10.18
C SER A 475 28.77 6.38 10.80
N ASN A 476 29.25 5.40 10.03
CA ASN A 476 29.32 3.99 10.41
C ASN A 476 27.98 3.32 10.83
N TYR A 477 26.81 3.94 10.56
CA TYR A 477 25.48 3.30 10.58
C TYR A 477 25.05 2.88 9.17
N GLN A 478 24.21 1.86 9.06
CA GLN A 478 23.60 1.45 7.78
C GLN A 478 22.09 1.25 7.95
N ASN A 479 21.30 1.71 6.98
CA ASN A 479 19.84 1.61 6.98
C ASN A 479 19.38 0.74 5.81
N LEU A 480 18.59 -0.29 6.11
CA LEU A 480 17.84 -1.06 5.14
C LEU A 480 16.34 -0.84 5.36
N VAL A 481 15.59 -0.71 4.28
CA VAL A 481 14.12 -0.64 4.31
C VAL A 481 13.60 -1.90 3.61
N LEU A 482 12.96 -2.78 4.39
CA LEU A 482 12.65 -4.15 3.97
C LEU A 482 11.15 -4.43 3.98
N ASP A 483 10.69 -5.27 3.04
CA ASP A 483 9.33 -5.80 3.02
C ASP A 483 9.12 -6.92 4.07
N GLN A 484 7.94 -7.54 4.06
CA GLN A 484 7.62 -8.63 4.99
C GLN A 484 8.37 -9.96 4.71
N PHE A 485 9.05 -10.06 3.56
CA PHE A 485 9.89 -11.18 3.14
C PHE A 485 11.40 -10.86 3.27
N SER A 486 11.73 -9.81 4.02
CA SER A 486 13.09 -9.28 4.21
C SER A 486 13.79 -8.83 2.91
N GLN A 487 13.03 -8.55 1.85
CA GLN A 487 13.58 -8.01 0.59
C GLN A 487 13.62 -6.49 0.63
N SER A 488 14.65 -5.88 0.04
CA SER A 488 14.72 -4.41 -0.08
C SER A 488 13.54 -3.87 -0.91
N VAL A 489 12.97 -2.76 -0.45
CA VAL A 489 11.90 -2.03 -1.16
C VAL A 489 12.47 -0.98 -2.12
N PHE A 490 11.69 -0.57 -3.13
CA PHE A 490 12.07 0.48 -4.07
C PHE A 490 11.73 1.90 -3.57
N ILE A 491 12.14 2.97 -4.26
CA ILE A 491 11.83 4.36 -3.85
C ILE A 491 10.32 4.60 -3.89
N ASP A 492 9.79 5.39 -2.95
CA ASP A 492 8.37 5.58 -2.65
C ASP A 492 7.60 4.32 -2.18
N GLN A 493 8.25 3.17 -2.05
CA GLN A 493 7.65 2.00 -1.40
C GLN A 493 7.81 2.07 0.13
N GLU A 494 6.70 1.95 0.87
CA GLU A 494 6.68 1.77 2.33
C GLU A 494 7.34 0.42 2.73
N GLY A 495 8.19 0.42 3.76
CA GLY A 495 8.79 -0.79 4.32
C GLY A 495 9.20 -0.63 5.79
N GLU A 496 9.66 -1.70 6.43
CA GLU A 496 10.13 -1.71 7.81
C GLU A 496 11.61 -1.32 7.89
N LEU A 497 11.97 -0.41 8.81
CA LEU A 497 13.34 0.07 8.96
C LEU A 497 14.21 -0.89 9.80
N PHE A 498 15.37 -1.23 9.27
CA PHE A 498 16.43 -2.01 9.91
C PHE A 498 17.72 -1.16 9.98
N VAL A 499 18.33 -1.09 11.16
CA VAL A 499 19.52 -0.24 11.41
C VAL A 499 20.70 -1.10 11.85
N GLY A 500 21.74 -1.13 11.03
CA GLY A 500 23.02 -1.82 11.27
C GLY A 500 24.15 -0.84 11.59
N GLY A 501 25.34 -1.39 11.83
CA GLY A 501 26.57 -0.61 12.05
C GLY A 501 26.98 -0.47 13.51
N VAL A 502 27.93 0.42 13.78
CA VAL A 502 28.69 0.42 15.05
C VAL A 502 27.88 0.93 16.25
N GLY A 503 26.82 1.71 16.06
CA GLY A 503 25.94 2.18 17.13
C GLY A 503 24.90 1.16 17.64
N VAL A 504 24.78 -0.02 17.00
CA VAL A 504 23.81 -1.06 17.43
C VAL A 504 24.19 -1.64 18.80
N PHE A 505 23.22 -1.71 19.70
CA PHE A 505 23.37 -2.17 21.08
C PHE A 505 23.92 -3.60 21.25
N ALA A 506 24.32 -3.97 22.47
CA ALA A 506 24.76 -5.32 22.78
C ALA A 506 23.65 -6.36 22.80
N GLY A 507 22.42 -5.94 23.08
CA GLY A 507 21.25 -6.78 23.31
C GLY A 507 20.46 -6.33 24.55
N TYR A 508 19.44 -7.11 24.90
CA TYR A 508 18.66 -6.90 26.11
C TYR A 508 19.20 -7.76 27.26
N LEU A 509 19.56 -7.15 28.40
CA LEU A 509 20.17 -7.89 29.52
C LEU A 509 19.25 -9.01 30.02
N GLY A 510 19.77 -10.24 30.03
CA GLY A 510 19.06 -11.44 30.50
C GLY A 510 17.84 -11.83 29.64
N ARG A 511 17.75 -11.33 28.40
CA ARG A 511 16.60 -11.53 27.49
C ARG A 511 17.06 -11.86 26.07
N ASP A 512 17.89 -12.89 25.95
CA ASP A 512 18.39 -13.42 24.67
C ASP A 512 17.25 -13.79 23.71
N ASP A 513 16.10 -14.21 24.25
CA ASP A 513 14.86 -14.50 23.53
C ASP A 513 14.22 -13.28 22.84
N LEU A 514 14.55 -12.07 23.28
CA LEU A 514 14.20 -10.81 22.63
C LEU A 514 15.35 -10.30 21.77
N THR A 515 16.60 -10.46 22.21
CA THR A 515 17.79 -10.06 21.45
C THR A 515 17.83 -10.76 20.10
N ALA A 516 17.64 -12.08 20.04
CA ALA A 516 17.61 -12.86 18.79
C ALA A 516 16.38 -12.62 17.90
N LYS A 517 15.40 -11.82 18.35
CA LYS A 517 14.25 -11.36 17.54
C LYS A 517 14.39 -9.91 17.09
N ALA A 518 15.28 -9.16 17.74
CA ALA A 518 15.53 -7.75 17.50
C ALA A 518 16.79 -7.51 16.65
N LEU A 519 17.84 -8.32 16.85
CA LEU A 519 19.02 -8.36 16.00
C LEU A 519 18.83 -9.46 14.96
N ILE A 520 18.79 -9.06 13.68
CA ILE A 520 18.68 -9.96 12.53
C ILE A 520 20.00 -9.90 11.76
N GLU A 521 20.53 -11.06 11.37
CA GLU A 521 21.74 -11.14 10.55
C GLU A 521 21.38 -11.08 9.06
N ILE A 522 22.03 -10.17 8.34
CA ILE A 522 21.88 -9.95 6.89
C ILE A 522 23.29 -9.75 6.33
N ASP A 523 23.67 -10.56 5.33
CA ASP A 523 25.00 -10.56 4.70
C ASP A 523 26.19 -10.55 5.70
N GLY A 524 26.06 -11.31 6.79
CA GLY A 524 27.08 -11.42 7.85
C GLY A 524 27.17 -10.19 8.77
N GLN A 525 26.21 -9.27 8.72
CA GLN A 525 26.13 -8.08 9.57
C GLN A 525 24.82 -8.06 10.37
N LEU A 526 24.88 -7.58 11.61
CA LEU A 526 23.71 -7.50 12.50
C LEU A 526 22.98 -6.17 12.35
N PHE A 527 21.67 -6.24 12.07
CA PHE A 527 20.77 -5.10 11.99
C PHE A 527 19.72 -5.17 13.11
N TYR A 528 19.51 -4.06 13.82
CA TYR A 528 18.37 -3.89 14.72
C TYR A 528 17.09 -3.64 13.90
N ARG A 529 16.13 -4.55 14.03
CA ARG A 529 14.78 -4.44 13.51
C ARG A 529 13.97 -3.45 14.36
N THR A 530 13.72 -2.25 13.83
CA THR A 530 13.07 -1.18 14.61
C THR A 530 11.59 -1.44 14.89
N GLY A 531 10.87 -2.01 13.91
CA GLY A 531 9.40 -2.04 13.85
C GLY A 531 8.74 -0.71 13.48
N ASP A 532 9.53 0.32 13.12
CA ASP A 532 9.04 1.56 12.51
C ASP A 532 8.89 1.33 10.99
N LEU A 533 7.80 1.86 10.42
CA LEU A 533 7.55 1.89 8.98
C LEU A 533 8.06 3.22 8.40
N VAL A 534 8.77 3.14 7.29
CA VAL A 534 9.36 4.30 6.58
C VAL A 534 9.13 4.19 5.08
N ARG A 535 9.22 5.32 4.39
CA ARG A 535 9.22 5.43 2.92
C ARG A 535 10.41 6.29 2.52
N MET A 536 11.19 5.87 1.53
CA MET A 536 12.29 6.66 0.98
C MET A 536 11.78 7.51 -0.20
N ASP A 537 12.26 8.75 -0.35
CA ASP A 537 12.00 9.59 -1.53
C ASP A 537 13.16 9.56 -2.55
N ASP A 538 12.98 10.18 -3.72
CA ASP A 538 13.99 10.26 -4.79
C ASP A 538 15.32 10.93 -4.36
N ASN A 539 15.32 11.69 -3.26
CA ASN A 539 16.53 12.29 -2.69
C ASN A 539 17.26 11.36 -1.70
N GLY A 540 16.70 10.16 -1.45
CA GLY A 540 17.23 9.23 -0.46
C GLY A 540 16.84 9.55 0.98
N LEU A 541 15.93 10.49 1.22
CA LEU A 541 15.50 10.87 2.56
C LEU A 541 14.42 9.91 3.05
N LEU A 542 14.55 9.44 4.30
CA LEU A 542 13.54 8.59 4.92
C LEU A 542 12.43 9.40 5.58
N HIS A 543 11.19 9.03 5.28
CA HIS A 543 9.95 9.59 5.83
C HIS A 543 9.25 8.56 6.72
N TYR A 544 9.10 8.84 8.00
CA TYR A 544 8.41 7.97 8.96
C TYR A 544 6.91 7.89 8.68
N GLN A 545 6.38 6.68 8.45
CA GLN A 545 4.97 6.41 8.17
C GLN A 545 4.19 5.94 9.41
N GLY A 546 4.86 5.30 10.38
CA GLY A 546 4.21 4.84 11.61
C GLY A 546 4.92 3.67 12.30
N ARG A 547 4.17 2.95 13.15
CA ARG A 547 4.59 1.66 13.72
C ARG A 547 3.96 0.52 12.94
N LYS A 548 4.70 -0.59 12.80
CA LYS A 548 4.17 -1.89 12.34
C LYS A 548 3.38 -2.62 13.43
N ASP A 549 3.59 -2.24 14.69
CA ASP A 549 2.90 -2.77 15.87
C ASP A 549 2.03 -1.72 16.58
N HIS A 550 1.44 -2.10 17.71
CA HIS A 550 0.57 -1.22 18.50
C HIS A 550 1.32 -0.36 19.55
N GLN A 551 2.65 -0.21 19.44
CA GLN A 551 3.36 0.73 20.30
C GLN A 551 2.99 2.16 19.93
N ILE A 552 3.04 3.08 20.90
CA ILE A 552 2.84 4.50 20.63
C ILE A 552 4.00 5.33 21.16
N LYS A 553 4.30 6.43 20.47
CA LYS A 553 5.10 7.54 21.01
C LYS A 553 4.13 8.55 21.65
N LEU A 554 4.37 8.92 22.92
CA LEU A 554 3.55 9.87 23.68
C LEU A 554 4.45 10.64 24.67
N ARG A 555 4.58 11.97 24.50
CA ARG A 555 5.41 12.84 25.37
C ARG A 555 6.87 12.36 25.46
N GLY A 556 7.43 11.98 24.32
CA GLY A 556 8.75 11.36 24.14
C GLY A 556 8.85 9.88 24.49
N GLN A 557 7.86 9.31 25.18
CA GLN A 557 7.92 7.95 25.71
C GLN A 557 7.48 6.95 24.64
N ARG A 558 8.30 5.90 24.40
CA ARG A 558 7.88 4.69 23.70
C ARG A 558 7.04 3.85 24.67
N ILE A 559 5.72 3.86 24.53
CA ILE A 559 4.79 3.16 25.43
C ILE A 559 4.27 1.87 24.77
N GLU A 560 4.62 0.73 25.37
CA GLU A 560 3.98 -0.55 25.11
C GLU A 560 2.68 -0.61 25.93
N LEU A 561 1.54 -0.52 25.24
CA LEU A 561 0.21 -0.56 25.88
C LEU A 561 0.01 -1.83 26.73
N GLY A 562 0.68 -2.93 26.36
CA GLY A 562 0.73 -4.19 27.09
C GLY A 562 1.40 -4.15 28.48
N GLU A 563 2.24 -3.14 28.80
CA GLU A 563 2.77 -2.94 30.16
C GLU A 563 1.67 -2.40 31.09
N ILE A 564 0.81 -1.51 30.56
CA ILE A 564 -0.35 -0.96 31.27
C ILE A 564 -1.44 -2.03 31.42
N GLU A 565 -1.73 -2.77 30.35
CA GLU A 565 -2.66 -3.92 30.38
C GLU A 565 -2.22 -4.96 31.42
N ARG A 566 -0.94 -5.37 31.43
CA ARG A 566 -0.43 -6.34 32.42
C ARG A 566 -0.44 -5.80 33.85
N CYS A 567 -0.22 -4.50 34.05
CA CYS A 567 -0.39 -3.90 35.38
C CYS A 567 -1.83 -4.06 35.89
N LEU A 568 -2.83 -3.79 35.05
CA LEU A 568 -4.25 -3.92 35.43
C LEU A 568 -4.64 -5.38 35.63
N LEU A 569 -4.15 -6.31 34.80
CA LEU A 569 -4.40 -7.75 34.95
C LEU A 569 -3.84 -8.38 36.24
N ASN A 570 -2.98 -7.69 37.00
CA ASN A 570 -2.53 -8.15 38.32
C ASN A 570 -3.59 -7.94 39.41
N ILE A 571 -4.66 -7.18 39.16
CA ILE A 571 -5.76 -6.97 40.11
C ILE A 571 -6.71 -8.16 40.04
N THR A 572 -6.87 -8.90 41.15
CA THR A 572 -7.56 -10.21 41.21
C THR A 572 -9.04 -10.24 40.82
N PHE A 573 -9.68 -9.09 40.60
CA PHE A 573 -11.07 -8.98 40.11
C PHE A 573 -11.18 -8.39 38.70
N ILE A 574 -10.08 -8.20 37.97
CA ILE A 574 -10.07 -7.92 36.54
C ILE A 574 -9.95 -9.25 35.79
N SER A 575 -10.83 -9.45 34.80
CA SER A 575 -10.85 -10.67 33.98
C SER A 575 -10.08 -10.49 32.66
N THR A 576 -10.28 -9.36 32.00
CA THR A 576 -9.52 -8.90 30.82
C THR A 576 -9.44 -7.38 30.81
N CYS A 577 -8.50 -6.81 30.06
CA CYS A 577 -8.49 -5.38 29.75
C CYS A 577 -7.78 -5.12 28.41
N THR A 578 -8.01 -3.95 27.81
CA THR A 578 -7.12 -3.42 26.76
C THR A 578 -6.94 -1.90 26.88
N VAL A 579 -5.79 -1.39 26.47
CA VAL A 579 -5.46 0.04 26.53
C VAL A 579 -5.19 0.57 25.11
N MET A 580 -5.60 1.81 24.83
CA MET A 580 -5.37 2.46 23.53
C MET A 580 -5.09 3.97 23.66
N LYS A 581 -4.51 4.54 22.59
CA LYS A 581 -4.40 5.99 22.39
C LYS A 581 -5.75 6.59 21.99
N TRP A 582 -6.07 7.80 22.46
CA TRP A 582 -7.26 8.55 22.06
C TRP A 582 -6.93 10.03 21.89
N LYS A 583 -7.43 10.66 20.81
CA LYS A 583 -7.17 12.07 20.44
C LYS A 583 -5.72 12.51 20.64
N ASP A 584 -4.80 11.67 20.17
CA ASP A 584 -3.33 11.81 20.15
C ASP A 584 -2.54 12.16 21.42
N ASP A 585 -3.18 12.59 22.52
CA ASP A 585 -2.52 12.97 23.77
C ASP A 585 -2.95 12.14 25.01
N TYR A 586 -3.94 11.26 24.85
CA TYR A 586 -4.59 10.57 25.97
C TYR A 586 -4.50 9.04 25.85
N LEU A 587 -4.50 8.39 27.00
CA LEU A 587 -4.58 6.93 27.15
C LEU A 587 -5.95 6.55 27.73
N VAL A 588 -6.62 5.56 27.14
CA VAL A 588 -7.90 5.01 27.62
C VAL A 588 -7.73 3.54 27.92
N ALA A 589 -8.10 3.11 29.12
CA ALA A 589 -8.07 1.72 29.55
C ALA A 589 -9.49 1.14 29.67
N TYR A 590 -9.78 0.12 28.89
CA TYR A 590 -11.03 -0.64 28.93
C TYR A 590 -10.84 -1.88 29.80
N VAL A 591 -11.65 -2.04 30.84
CA VAL A 591 -11.44 -3.04 31.89
C VAL A 591 -12.70 -3.88 32.09
N GLN A 592 -12.57 -5.20 31.97
CA GLN A 592 -13.66 -6.13 32.21
C GLN A 592 -13.71 -6.57 33.67
N SER A 593 -14.63 -5.96 34.43
CA SER A 593 -14.86 -6.28 35.85
C SER A 593 -16.24 -5.81 36.31
N SER A 594 -16.94 -6.63 37.07
CA SER A 594 -18.19 -6.27 37.78
C SER A 594 -17.95 -5.71 39.20
N ARG A 595 -16.70 -5.41 39.56
CA ARG A 595 -16.31 -4.94 40.91
C ARG A 595 -15.30 -3.79 40.95
N ALA A 596 -14.74 -3.39 39.81
CA ALA A 596 -13.74 -2.33 39.76
C ALA A 596 -14.36 -0.94 39.98
N ASN A 597 -13.55 -0.02 40.54
CA ASN A 597 -13.79 1.42 40.56
C ASN A 597 -12.57 2.10 39.89
N GLU A 598 -12.80 3.05 38.97
CA GLU A 598 -11.75 3.84 38.31
C GLU A 598 -10.68 4.35 39.27
N GLU A 599 -11.07 4.84 40.45
CA GLU A 599 -10.13 5.39 41.43
C GLU A 599 -9.13 4.33 41.93
N GLN A 600 -9.59 3.10 42.17
CA GLN A 600 -8.75 1.97 42.57
C GLN A 600 -7.81 1.54 41.44
N LEU A 601 -8.28 1.55 40.19
CA LEU A 601 -7.47 1.25 39.01
C LEU A 601 -6.35 2.28 38.84
N ARG A 602 -6.69 3.55 39.02
CA ARG A 602 -5.77 4.69 38.96
C ARG A 602 -4.71 4.61 40.05
N GLN A 603 -5.09 4.30 41.28
CA GLN A 603 -4.16 4.09 42.42
C GLN A 603 -3.25 2.85 42.22
N HIS A 604 -3.76 1.76 41.64
CA HIS A 604 -2.93 0.58 41.34
C HIS A 604 -1.90 0.88 40.25
N CYS A 605 -2.28 1.56 39.17
CA CYS A 605 -1.34 2.04 38.15
C CYS A 605 -0.29 2.99 38.76
N GLN A 606 -0.69 3.94 39.61
CA GLN A 606 0.21 4.90 40.27
C GLN A 606 1.28 4.24 41.17
N SER A 607 1.03 3.04 41.70
CA SER A 607 1.97 2.33 42.58
C SER A 607 2.96 1.41 41.83
N HIS A 608 2.73 1.14 40.55
CA HIS A 608 3.51 0.16 39.76
C HIS A 608 4.10 0.72 38.46
N LEU A 609 3.48 1.76 37.88
CA LEU A 609 3.85 2.35 36.59
C LEU A 609 4.39 3.78 36.75
N PRO A 610 5.26 4.26 35.84
CA PRO A 610 5.68 5.65 35.79
C PRO A 610 4.49 6.58 35.49
N PRO A 611 4.51 7.86 35.94
CA PRO A 611 3.38 8.78 35.81
C PRO A 611 2.83 9.00 34.38
N HIS A 612 3.65 8.78 33.35
CA HIS A 612 3.26 8.95 31.94
C HIS A 612 2.54 7.74 31.33
N MET A 613 2.58 6.57 31.99
CA MET A 613 1.88 5.35 31.55
C MET A 613 0.48 5.22 32.17
N ILE A 614 0.09 6.09 33.09
CA ILE A 614 -1.21 6.04 33.76
C ILE A 614 -2.30 6.46 32.75
N PRO A 615 -3.34 5.63 32.53
CA PRO A 615 -4.48 6.00 31.70
C PRO A 615 -5.14 7.31 32.14
N SER A 616 -5.49 8.14 31.16
CA SER A 616 -6.25 9.36 31.35
C SER A 616 -7.69 9.03 31.76
N PHE A 617 -8.28 7.98 31.17
CA PHE A 617 -9.64 7.51 31.43
C PHE A 617 -9.68 5.99 31.65
N PHE A 618 -10.56 5.52 32.53
CA PHE A 618 -10.84 4.09 32.73
C PHE A 618 -12.32 3.80 32.43
N ILE A 619 -12.58 2.89 31.50
CA ILE A 619 -13.93 2.50 31.07
C ILE A 619 -14.18 1.06 31.49
N ILE A 620 -15.13 0.85 32.40
CA ILE A 620 -15.43 -0.45 33.01
C ILE A 620 -16.62 -1.07 32.29
N LEU A 621 -16.50 -2.34 31.91
CA LEU A 621 -17.49 -3.06 31.09
C LEU A 621 -17.74 -4.47 31.63
N ASP A 622 -18.97 -4.99 31.51
CA ASP A 622 -19.29 -6.37 31.89
C ASP A 622 -18.59 -7.40 30.99
N LYS A 623 -18.41 -7.04 29.71
CA LYS A 623 -17.74 -7.85 28.70
C LYS A 623 -17.04 -6.97 27.65
N LEU A 624 -15.80 -7.28 27.30
CA LEU A 624 -15.16 -6.65 26.12
C LEU A 624 -15.78 -7.23 24.82
N PRO A 625 -16.00 -6.39 23.79
CA PRO A 625 -16.45 -6.86 22.49
C PRO A 625 -15.36 -7.74 21.87
N LEU A 626 -15.76 -8.89 21.31
CA LEU A 626 -14.86 -9.82 20.62
C LEU A 626 -15.27 -9.95 19.15
N ASN A 627 -14.28 -10.00 18.27
CA ASN A 627 -14.49 -10.35 16.86
C ASN A 627 -14.68 -11.87 16.68
N GLN A 628 -15.00 -12.28 15.45
CA GLN A 628 -15.25 -13.68 15.08
C GLN A 628 -14.06 -14.62 15.38
N ASN A 629 -12.84 -14.09 15.52
CA ASN A 629 -11.64 -14.84 15.88
C ASN A 629 -11.35 -14.85 17.39
N GLY A 630 -12.31 -14.47 18.23
CA GLY A 630 -12.19 -14.46 19.70
C GLY A 630 -11.25 -13.40 20.27
N LYS A 631 -10.77 -12.45 19.45
CA LYS A 631 -9.88 -11.35 19.87
C LYS A 631 -10.69 -10.08 20.11
N ILE A 632 -10.23 -9.21 21.02
CA ILE A 632 -10.93 -7.96 21.37
C ILE A 632 -11.09 -7.07 20.13
N ASP A 633 -12.33 -6.70 19.81
CA ASP A 633 -12.63 -5.79 18.70
C ASP A 633 -12.46 -4.33 19.13
N ARG A 634 -11.28 -3.79 18.84
CA ARG A 634 -10.92 -2.39 19.15
C ARG A 634 -11.76 -1.35 18.42
N LYS A 635 -12.53 -1.70 17.38
CA LYS A 635 -13.47 -0.78 16.70
C LYS A 635 -14.85 -0.74 17.36
N GLN A 636 -15.22 -1.79 18.09
CA GLN A 636 -16.47 -1.87 18.86
C GLN A 636 -16.31 -1.47 20.33
N LEU A 637 -15.10 -1.10 20.77
CA LEU A 637 -14.91 -0.49 22.09
C LEU A 637 -15.73 0.82 22.15
N PRO A 638 -16.54 1.02 23.19
CA PRO A 638 -17.36 2.22 23.30
C PRO A 638 -16.46 3.46 23.41
N SER A 639 -16.88 4.58 22.81
CA SER A 639 -16.32 5.88 23.22
C SER A 639 -16.63 6.15 24.71
N PRO A 640 -16.06 7.18 25.36
CA PRO A 640 -16.26 7.47 26.80
C PRO A 640 -17.70 7.81 27.28
N TYR A 641 -18.75 7.40 26.55
CA TYR A 641 -20.17 7.48 26.89
C TYR A 641 -20.91 6.25 26.30
N LEU A 642 -21.59 5.42 27.14
CA LEU A 642 -22.56 4.32 26.84
C LEU A 642 -22.99 3.67 28.20
N PRO A 643 -24.08 2.85 28.36
CA PRO A 643 -24.48 1.61 27.64
C PRO A 643 -25.96 1.67 27.13
N SER A 644 -26.85 0.68 26.98
CA SER A 644 -27.02 -0.76 27.39
C SER A 644 -28.21 -1.38 26.57
N SER A 645 -28.51 -2.69 26.45
CA SER A 645 -27.82 -3.98 26.66
C SER A 645 -28.65 -5.16 26.05
N THR A 646 -28.27 -6.42 26.33
CA THR A 646 -28.64 -7.72 25.70
C THR A 646 -29.90 -8.51 26.19
N THR A 647 -30.36 -9.43 25.31
CA THR A 647 -31.02 -10.80 25.41
C THR A 647 -31.00 -11.58 26.77
N PRO A 648 -31.75 -12.74 27.04
CA PRO A 648 -32.12 -13.88 26.12
C PRO A 648 -33.33 -14.89 26.42
N SER A 649 -33.76 -15.70 25.40
CA SER A 649 -34.22 -17.16 25.45
C SER A 649 -35.49 -17.62 26.26
N VAL A 650 -36.07 -18.87 26.30
CA VAL A 650 -35.90 -20.25 25.68
C VAL A 650 -37.24 -21.09 25.67
N SER A 651 -37.37 -22.13 24.80
CA SER A 651 -38.16 -23.43 24.91
C SER A 651 -39.71 -23.45 25.13
N GLU A 652 -40.57 -24.45 24.76
CA GLU A 652 -40.47 -25.82 24.12
C GLU A 652 -41.83 -26.31 23.48
N LEU A 653 -41.88 -27.50 22.80
CA LEU A 653 -43.05 -28.27 22.23
C LEU A 653 -43.60 -27.85 20.81
N ASP A 654 -44.56 -28.49 20.08
CA ASP A 654 -45.36 -29.77 20.17
C ASP A 654 -45.79 -30.38 18.77
N THR A 655 -46.55 -31.49 18.78
CA THR A 655 -46.72 -32.59 17.78
C THR A 655 -47.81 -32.46 16.66
N PRO A 656 -47.74 -33.28 15.56
CA PRO A 656 -48.52 -33.11 14.32
C PRO A 656 -49.99 -33.56 14.35
N VAL A 657 -50.81 -33.13 13.37
CA VAL A 657 -52.26 -33.43 13.36
C VAL A 657 -52.85 -33.86 11.99
N ASN A 658 -52.19 -33.66 10.84
CA ASN A 658 -52.84 -33.79 9.51
C ASN A 658 -52.19 -34.80 8.53
N GLN A 659 -52.95 -35.24 7.52
CA GLN A 659 -52.55 -36.34 6.60
C GLN A 659 -51.29 -36.04 5.76
N VAL A 660 -51.13 -34.83 5.22
CA VAL A 660 -49.92 -34.47 4.44
C VAL A 660 -48.70 -34.37 5.35
N GLU A 661 -48.87 -33.85 6.58
CA GLU A 661 -47.82 -33.82 7.61
C GLU A 661 -47.38 -35.26 7.95
N LYS A 662 -48.31 -36.21 8.02
CA LYS A 662 -48.02 -37.63 8.22
C LYS A 662 -47.23 -38.23 7.05
N SER A 663 -47.61 -38.00 5.80
CA SER A 663 -46.83 -38.49 4.64
C SER A 663 -45.42 -37.90 4.58
N VAL A 664 -45.24 -36.65 5.05
CA VAL A 664 -43.92 -36.02 5.18
C VAL A 664 -43.12 -36.64 6.35
N TYR A 665 -43.76 -36.88 7.50
CA TYR A 665 -43.20 -37.57 8.66
C TYR A 665 -42.72 -38.98 8.32
N ASP A 666 -43.52 -39.75 7.58
CA ASP A 666 -43.19 -41.11 7.17
C ASP A 666 -41.96 -41.15 6.25
N ILE A 667 -41.78 -40.16 5.35
CA ILE A 667 -40.54 -39.99 4.57
C ILE A 667 -39.35 -39.63 5.49
N TRP A 668 -39.51 -38.74 6.46
CA TRP A 668 -38.42 -38.38 7.40
C TRP A 668 -37.91 -39.62 8.15
N CYS A 669 -38.82 -40.44 8.70
CA CYS A 669 -38.45 -41.68 9.39
C CYS A 669 -37.72 -42.69 8.48
N GLN A 670 -38.04 -42.75 7.18
CA GLN A 670 -37.35 -43.61 6.21
C GLN A 670 -35.98 -43.09 5.75
N VAL A 671 -35.69 -41.79 5.91
CA VAL A 671 -34.42 -41.15 5.49
C VAL A 671 -33.42 -41.05 6.66
N LEU A 672 -33.91 -41.06 7.91
CA LEU A 672 -33.09 -40.89 9.13
C LEU A 672 -32.82 -42.20 9.90
N GLU A 673 -33.21 -43.36 9.35
CA GLU A 673 -32.97 -44.72 9.91
C GLU A 673 -33.37 -44.93 11.39
N HIS A 674 -34.26 -44.10 11.93
CA HIS A 674 -34.55 -44.05 13.37
C HIS A 674 -35.74 -44.93 13.79
N ASN A 675 -35.43 -46.16 14.20
CA ASN A 675 -36.38 -47.06 14.86
C ASN A 675 -36.72 -46.59 16.29
N GLY A 676 -37.87 -45.96 16.48
CA GLY A 676 -38.59 -45.99 17.77
C GLY A 676 -38.50 -44.77 18.70
N ARG A 677 -38.40 -43.53 18.19
CA ARG A 677 -38.69 -42.31 18.97
C ARG A 677 -39.66 -41.39 18.22
N HIS A 678 -40.58 -40.77 18.95
CA HIS A 678 -41.52 -39.79 18.39
C HIS A 678 -40.79 -38.47 18.05
N LEU A 679 -41.02 -37.95 16.85
CA LEU A 679 -40.56 -36.61 16.42
C LEU A 679 -41.72 -35.59 16.55
N SER A 680 -41.38 -34.31 16.70
CA SER A 680 -42.37 -33.22 16.75
C SER A 680 -42.55 -32.57 15.37
N THR A 681 -43.72 -31.95 15.11
CA THR A 681 -44.00 -31.18 13.88
C THR A 681 -42.98 -30.08 13.63
N THR A 682 -42.54 -29.48 14.74
CA THR A 682 -41.65 -28.32 14.83
C THR A 682 -40.18 -28.71 14.96
N THR A 683 -39.86 -30.02 15.00
CA THR A 683 -38.48 -30.50 15.03
C THR A 683 -37.77 -30.13 13.73
N ASN A 684 -36.62 -29.47 13.85
CA ASN A 684 -35.77 -29.09 12.73
C ASN A 684 -35.00 -30.32 12.21
N PHE A 685 -35.02 -30.56 10.89
CA PHE A 685 -34.36 -31.70 10.25
C PHE A 685 -32.88 -31.83 10.63
N PHE A 686 -32.17 -30.71 10.72
CA PHE A 686 -30.74 -30.68 10.99
C PHE A 686 -30.40 -30.95 12.45
N THR A 687 -31.32 -30.70 13.39
CA THR A 687 -31.07 -30.93 14.83
C THR A 687 -31.24 -32.38 15.25
N ILE A 688 -31.77 -33.24 14.37
CA ILE A 688 -31.95 -34.69 14.60
C ILE A 688 -30.99 -35.56 13.76
N GLY A 689 -29.83 -35.01 13.39
CA GLY A 689 -28.80 -35.73 12.64
C GLY A 689 -28.97 -35.71 11.12
N GLY A 690 -30.01 -35.06 10.60
CA GLY A 690 -30.14 -34.78 9.18
C GLY A 690 -29.00 -33.88 8.69
N HIS A 691 -28.32 -34.28 7.62
CA HIS A 691 -27.22 -33.52 7.00
C HIS A 691 -27.43 -33.42 5.49
N SER A 692 -26.68 -32.55 4.80
CA SER A 692 -26.99 -32.11 3.43
C SER A 692 -27.21 -33.25 2.42
N ARG A 693 -26.48 -34.37 2.53
CA ARG A 693 -26.70 -35.59 1.71
C ARG A 693 -28.10 -36.18 1.92
N LEU A 694 -28.52 -36.33 3.17
CA LEU A 694 -29.85 -36.82 3.52
C LEU A 694 -30.94 -35.81 3.19
N PHE A 695 -30.67 -34.50 3.24
CA PHE A 695 -31.62 -33.47 2.81
C PHE A 695 -31.88 -33.52 1.29
N ILE A 696 -30.84 -33.73 0.48
CA ILE A 696 -30.97 -33.91 -0.96
C ILE A 696 -31.78 -35.18 -1.27
N GLU A 697 -31.53 -36.28 -0.55
CA GLU A 697 -32.30 -37.52 -0.70
C GLU A 697 -33.77 -37.35 -0.27
N LEU A 698 -34.03 -36.64 0.84
CA LEU A 698 -35.36 -36.27 1.32
C LEU A 698 -36.13 -35.48 0.26
N TYR A 699 -35.51 -34.44 -0.30
CA TYR A 699 -36.10 -33.60 -1.33
C TYR A 699 -36.38 -34.39 -2.62
N HIS A 700 -35.48 -35.31 -3.01
CA HIS A 700 -35.70 -36.16 -4.18
C HIS A 700 -36.85 -37.17 -3.97
N ARG A 701 -37.04 -37.67 -2.74
CA ARG A 701 -38.24 -38.45 -2.37
C ARG A 701 -39.51 -37.60 -2.41
N TYR A 702 -39.46 -36.30 -2.07
CA TYR A 702 -40.62 -35.40 -2.30
C TYR A 702 -40.94 -35.21 -3.77
N GLN A 703 -39.94 -34.91 -4.61
CA GLN A 703 -40.11 -34.78 -6.06
C GLN A 703 -40.76 -36.05 -6.66
N THR A 704 -40.34 -37.23 -6.17
CA THR A 704 -40.87 -38.53 -6.58
C THR A 704 -42.30 -38.79 -6.11
N MET A 705 -42.64 -38.44 -4.86
CA MET A 705 -43.97 -38.73 -4.29
C MET A 705 -45.04 -37.69 -4.65
N PHE A 706 -44.66 -36.43 -4.86
CA PHE A 706 -45.58 -35.32 -5.18
C PHE A 706 -45.48 -34.84 -6.64
N GLY A 707 -44.57 -35.39 -7.45
CA GLY A 707 -44.57 -35.26 -8.91
C GLY A 707 -44.13 -33.90 -9.45
N PHE A 708 -42.99 -33.37 -9.01
CA PHE A 708 -42.51 -32.04 -9.42
C PHE A 708 -41.01 -31.94 -9.73
N ASP A 709 -40.65 -31.05 -10.66
CA ASP A 709 -39.26 -30.67 -10.92
C ASP A 709 -38.83 -29.50 -10.02
N SER A 710 -37.54 -29.48 -9.72
CA SER A 710 -36.77 -28.44 -9.01
C SER A 710 -36.95 -27.01 -9.53
N ARG A 711 -37.42 -26.84 -10.77
CA ARG A 711 -37.77 -25.54 -11.37
C ARG A 711 -39.14 -25.02 -10.94
N VAL A 712 -40.06 -25.90 -10.53
CA VAL A 712 -41.41 -25.52 -10.09
C VAL A 712 -41.45 -25.25 -8.59
N LEU A 713 -40.67 -25.99 -7.79
CA LEU A 713 -40.50 -25.72 -6.36
C LEU A 713 -39.08 -26.12 -5.93
N ALA A 714 -38.19 -25.13 -5.83
CA ALA A 714 -36.77 -25.32 -5.56
C ALA A 714 -36.48 -25.89 -4.17
N ILE A 715 -35.25 -26.35 -3.94
CA ILE A 715 -34.81 -26.93 -2.65
C ILE A 715 -34.62 -25.88 -1.54
N SER A 716 -34.34 -24.61 -1.89
CA SER A 716 -34.01 -23.56 -0.90
C SER A 716 -35.17 -23.25 0.08
N PRO A 717 -36.44 -23.07 -0.37
CA PRO A 717 -37.57 -22.92 0.55
C PRO A 717 -37.74 -24.05 1.58
N PHE A 718 -37.28 -25.27 1.28
CA PHE A 718 -37.28 -26.37 2.24
C PHE A 718 -36.11 -26.26 3.23
N LEU A 719 -34.91 -25.86 2.77
CA LEU A 719 -33.77 -25.58 3.66
C LEU A 719 -34.07 -24.43 4.65
N GLU A 720 -34.77 -23.40 4.17
CA GLU A 720 -35.17 -22.20 4.92
C GLU A 720 -36.34 -22.45 5.90
N GLN A 721 -37.15 -23.49 5.66
CA GLN A 721 -38.30 -23.84 6.48
C GLN A 721 -38.22 -25.31 6.96
N PRO A 722 -37.20 -25.68 7.77
CA PRO A 722 -36.70 -27.05 7.89
C PRO A 722 -37.50 -27.94 8.86
N THR A 723 -38.83 -27.83 8.89
CA THR A 723 -39.73 -28.60 9.78
C THR A 723 -40.82 -29.35 9.01
N ILE A 724 -41.34 -30.42 9.61
CA ILE A 724 -42.36 -31.29 9.01
C ILE A 724 -43.62 -30.49 8.62
N GLN A 725 -44.04 -29.54 9.47
CA GLN A 725 -45.21 -28.69 9.21
C GLN A 725 -45.02 -27.81 7.96
N GLN A 726 -43.83 -27.25 7.82
CA GLN A 726 -43.51 -26.30 6.75
C GLN A 726 -43.32 -27.01 5.40
N HIS A 727 -42.61 -28.14 5.38
CA HIS A 727 -42.47 -28.97 4.18
C HIS A 727 -43.85 -29.42 3.67
N ALA A 728 -44.76 -29.86 4.55
CA ALA A 728 -46.12 -30.25 4.20
C ALA A 728 -46.99 -29.10 3.64
N LYS A 729 -46.61 -27.84 3.89
CA LYS A 729 -47.26 -26.64 3.34
C LYS A 729 -46.71 -26.30 1.95
N LEU A 730 -45.39 -26.37 1.76
CA LEU A 730 -44.73 -26.14 0.47
C LEU A 730 -45.12 -27.17 -0.61
N LEU A 731 -45.35 -28.42 -0.21
CA LEU A 731 -45.70 -29.52 -1.14
C LEU A 731 -47.17 -29.50 -1.61
N LYS A 732 -47.96 -28.51 -1.16
CA LYS A 732 -49.39 -28.39 -1.49
C LYS A 732 -49.71 -27.50 -2.69
N THR A 733 -48.69 -26.93 -3.34
CA THR A 733 -48.84 -25.81 -4.30
C THR A 733 -48.24 -26.06 -5.69
N VAL A 734 -48.05 -27.32 -6.10
CA VAL A 734 -47.49 -27.64 -7.43
C VAL A 734 -48.56 -28.11 -8.43
N THR A 735 -48.52 -27.54 -9.63
CA THR A 735 -49.08 -28.09 -10.88
C THR A 735 -48.03 -27.97 -12.00
N THR A 736 -48.10 -28.82 -13.04
CA THR A 736 -46.98 -29.10 -13.97
C THR A 736 -47.28 -28.73 -15.44
N ASP A 737 -46.39 -28.02 -16.14
CA ASP A 737 -46.37 -27.98 -17.63
C ASP A 737 -45.04 -27.53 -18.30
N ASP A 738 -44.19 -26.68 -17.69
CA ASP A 738 -43.14 -25.94 -18.43
C ASP A 738 -41.79 -26.66 -18.69
N ILE A 739 -41.62 -27.33 -19.84
CA ILE A 739 -40.30 -27.70 -20.40
C ILE A 739 -40.26 -27.67 -21.95
N ARG A 740 -39.51 -26.73 -22.55
CA ARG A 740 -39.04 -26.81 -23.96
C ARG A 740 -37.60 -26.27 -24.14
N ARG A 741 -36.99 -26.60 -25.28
CA ARG A 741 -35.62 -26.20 -25.67
C ARG A 741 -35.67 -25.00 -26.62
N GLU A 742 -34.67 -24.13 -26.55
CA GLU A 742 -34.58 -22.93 -27.38
C GLU A 742 -34.07 -23.21 -28.79
N GLN A 743 -34.67 -22.53 -29.77
CA GLN A 743 -34.09 -22.25 -31.07
C GLN A 743 -33.85 -20.73 -31.14
N TRP A 744 -32.90 -20.29 -31.97
CA TRP A 744 -32.86 -18.88 -32.37
C TRP A 744 -33.93 -18.64 -33.43
N TYR A 745 -34.64 -17.52 -33.28
CA TYR A 745 -35.63 -17.05 -34.25
C TYR A 745 -35.16 -15.70 -34.77
N THR A 746 -35.06 -15.54 -36.08
CA THR A 746 -35.01 -14.20 -36.70
C THR A 746 -36.39 -13.59 -36.51
N LEU A 747 -36.50 -12.52 -35.73
CA LEU A 747 -37.80 -12.03 -35.24
C LEU A 747 -38.52 -11.11 -36.24
N HIS A 748 -37.81 -10.61 -37.26
CA HIS A 748 -38.31 -9.64 -38.25
C HIS A 748 -38.96 -8.40 -37.60
N ILE A 749 -38.41 -7.97 -36.45
CA ILE A 749 -38.79 -6.78 -35.72
C ILE A 749 -37.83 -5.63 -36.01
N ASN A 750 -38.34 -4.40 -36.02
CA ASN A 750 -37.54 -3.17 -36.09
C ASN A 750 -37.44 -2.43 -34.73
N ARG A 751 -38.03 -3.00 -33.66
CA ARG A 751 -37.97 -2.52 -32.28
C ARG A 751 -37.77 -3.70 -31.32
N SER A 752 -36.84 -3.58 -30.38
CA SER A 752 -36.70 -4.52 -29.26
C SER A 752 -36.06 -3.85 -28.04
N MET A 753 -35.86 -4.59 -26.95
CA MET A 753 -34.96 -4.14 -25.87
C MET A 753 -33.52 -3.99 -26.41
N ALA A 754 -32.80 -2.98 -25.93
CA ALA A 754 -31.37 -2.86 -26.16
C ALA A 754 -30.60 -4.05 -25.52
N SER A 755 -29.37 -4.32 -25.96
CA SER A 755 -28.50 -5.27 -25.26
C SER A 755 -28.11 -4.73 -23.88
N PHE A 756 -27.64 -5.59 -22.98
CA PHE A 756 -27.10 -5.19 -21.68
C PHE A 756 -25.87 -4.26 -21.82
N ALA A 757 -25.05 -4.47 -22.86
CA ALA A 757 -23.89 -3.62 -23.13
C ALA A 757 -24.29 -2.22 -23.62
N GLN A 758 -25.32 -2.12 -24.47
CA GLN A 758 -25.90 -0.84 -24.90
C GLN A 758 -26.55 -0.09 -23.74
N GLU A 759 -27.34 -0.79 -22.91
CA GLU A 759 -28.00 -0.21 -21.73
C GLU A 759 -26.99 0.41 -20.77
N ARG A 760 -25.89 -0.29 -20.47
CA ARG A 760 -24.80 0.23 -19.63
C ARG A 760 -24.13 1.48 -20.23
N ILE A 761 -23.83 1.49 -21.54
CA ILE A 761 -23.18 2.65 -22.18
C ILE A 761 -24.12 3.86 -22.19
N PHE A 762 -25.40 3.65 -22.54
CA PHE A 762 -26.40 4.72 -22.61
C PHE A 762 -26.63 5.36 -21.23
N LEU A 763 -26.75 4.57 -20.16
CA LEU A 763 -26.92 5.08 -18.80
C LEU A 763 -25.73 5.91 -18.32
N ASP A 764 -24.51 5.37 -18.48
CA ASP A 764 -23.26 6.03 -18.07
C ASP A 764 -23.03 7.34 -18.85
N GLU A 765 -23.44 7.39 -20.12
CA GLU A 765 -23.43 8.61 -20.94
C GLU A 765 -24.49 9.63 -20.47
N GLN A 766 -25.73 9.21 -20.21
CA GLN A 766 -26.79 10.11 -19.71
C GLN A 766 -26.42 10.75 -18.37
N ILE A 767 -25.87 9.97 -17.43
CA ILE A 767 -25.44 10.48 -16.11
C ILE A 767 -24.28 11.49 -16.23
N ARG A 768 -23.32 11.25 -17.14
CA ARG A 768 -22.16 12.12 -17.37
C ARG A 768 -22.42 13.31 -18.30
N SER A 769 -23.51 13.29 -19.06
CA SER A 769 -23.89 14.35 -20.02
C SER A 769 -23.91 15.76 -19.41
N SER A 770 -24.26 15.84 -18.13
CA SER A 770 -24.24 17.04 -17.29
C SER A 770 -22.95 17.87 -17.36
N ASN A 771 -21.81 17.22 -17.60
CA ASN A 771 -20.48 17.84 -17.67
C ASN A 771 -19.87 17.91 -19.09
N LYS A 772 -20.62 17.50 -20.13
CA LYS A 772 -20.16 17.44 -21.55
C LYS A 772 -18.90 16.62 -21.82
N HIS A 773 -18.53 15.68 -20.94
CA HIS A 773 -17.40 14.78 -21.18
C HIS A 773 -17.75 13.70 -22.21
N VAL A 774 -16.79 13.35 -23.06
CA VAL A 774 -16.94 12.35 -24.12
C VAL A 774 -16.04 11.15 -23.81
N PHE A 775 -16.66 9.99 -23.57
CA PHE A 775 -15.95 8.75 -23.19
C PHE A 775 -16.04 7.62 -24.24
N TYR A 776 -17.10 7.60 -25.06
CA TYR A 776 -17.43 6.45 -25.91
C TYR A 776 -17.32 6.73 -27.43
N ASN A 777 -16.87 7.93 -27.82
CA ASN A 777 -16.57 8.27 -29.22
C ASN A 777 -15.29 7.57 -29.68
N ASN A 778 -15.36 6.91 -30.82
CA ASN A 778 -14.26 6.18 -31.44
C ASN A 778 -14.11 6.58 -32.92
N PHE A 779 -12.98 6.20 -33.52
CA PHE A 779 -12.75 6.41 -34.95
C PHE A 779 -11.85 5.32 -35.56
N ALA A 780 -11.77 5.30 -36.88
CA ALA A 780 -10.77 4.61 -37.67
C ALA A 780 -10.37 5.49 -38.87
N ALA A 781 -9.09 5.56 -39.18
CA ALA A 781 -8.56 6.40 -40.27
C ALA A 781 -7.86 5.55 -41.35
N LEU A 782 -8.24 5.76 -42.61
CA LEU A 782 -7.62 5.17 -43.79
C LEU A 782 -6.92 6.26 -44.59
N ARG A 783 -5.59 6.32 -44.53
CA ARG A 783 -4.77 7.21 -45.39
C ARG A 783 -4.49 6.50 -46.72
N VAL A 784 -4.82 7.13 -47.84
CA VAL A 784 -4.40 6.67 -49.16
C VAL A 784 -2.93 7.01 -49.36
N THR A 785 -2.15 6.01 -49.77
CA THR A 785 -0.70 6.12 -49.94
C THR A 785 -0.29 6.59 -51.33
N GLU A 786 -1.15 6.38 -52.34
CA GLU A 786 -0.97 6.82 -53.73
C GLU A 786 -2.34 7.13 -54.36
N GLY A 787 -2.48 8.32 -54.96
CA GLY A 787 -3.71 8.74 -55.64
C GLY A 787 -4.79 9.35 -54.73
N VAL A 788 -5.98 9.57 -55.30
CA VAL A 788 -7.11 10.28 -54.66
C VAL A 788 -8.35 9.40 -54.53
N LEU A 789 -9.14 9.63 -53.50
CA LEU A 789 -10.40 8.94 -53.25
C LEU A 789 -11.50 9.44 -54.19
N SER A 790 -12.20 8.51 -54.84
CA SER A 790 -13.41 8.86 -55.57
C SER A 790 -14.56 9.02 -54.58
N ILE A 791 -14.86 10.26 -54.19
CA ILE A 791 -15.89 10.61 -53.19
C ILE A 791 -17.23 9.90 -53.49
N ASN A 792 -17.65 9.85 -54.76
CA ASN A 792 -18.87 9.14 -55.17
C ASN A 792 -18.82 7.63 -54.81
N ARG A 793 -17.68 6.96 -55.00
CA ARG A 793 -17.50 5.55 -54.61
C ARG A 793 -17.40 5.40 -53.08
N VAL A 794 -16.80 6.35 -52.36
CA VAL A 794 -16.80 6.33 -50.88
C VAL A 794 -18.23 6.39 -50.35
N LEU A 795 -19.04 7.34 -50.83
CA LEU A 795 -20.44 7.49 -50.44
C LEU A 795 -21.27 6.25 -50.80
N GLN A 796 -21.07 5.66 -51.99
CA GLN A 796 -21.75 4.44 -52.41
C GLN A 796 -21.35 3.22 -51.55
N ALA A 797 -20.06 3.04 -51.27
CA ALA A 797 -19.56 1.95 -50.42
C ALA A 797 -20.10 2.07 -48.99
N LEU A 798 -20.10 3.27 -48.40
CA LEU A 798 -20.70 3.50 -47.08
C LEU A 798 -22.21 3.24 -47.08
N GLN A 799 -22.95 3.61 -48.14
CA GLN A 799 -24.38 3.28 -48.27
C GLN A 799 -24.64 1.76 -48.36
N MET A 800 -23.74 0.98 -48.96
CA MET A 800 -23.84 -0.50 -48.96
C MET A 800 -23.61 -1.07 -47.56
N VAL A 801 -22.59 -0.58 -46.84
CA VAL A 801 -22.30 -0.99 -45.44
C VAL A 801 -23.47 -0.66 -44.50
N LEU A 802 -24.01 0.56 -44.59
CA LEU A 802 -25.16 1.02 -43.79
C LEU A 802 -26.45 0.24 -44.06
N ARG A 803 -26.60 -0.37 -45.25
CA ARG A 803 -27.73 -1.26 -45.56
C ARG A 803 -27.55 -2.66 -44.99
N LYS A 804 -26.32 -3.18 -44.97
CA LYS A 804 -26.01 -4.53 -44.46
C LYS A 804 -26.13 -4.62 -42.94
N HIS A 805 -25.63 -3.62 -42.21
CA HIS A 805 -25.51 -3.66 -40.75
C HIS A 805 -26.48 -2.69 -40.08
N GLU A 806 -27.59 -3.21 -39.53
CA GLU A 806 -28.69 -2.38 -39.02
C GLU A 806 -28.32 -1.54 -37.79
N ILE A 807 -27.34 -1.98 -37.03
CA ILE A 807 -26.85 -1.27 -35.84
C ILE A 807 -26.34 0.15 -36.17
N LEU A 808 -25.81 0.38 -37.37
CA LEU A 808 -25.31 1.70 -37.80
C LEU A 808 -26.43 2.70 -38.16
N ARG A 809 -27.68 2.22 -38.20
CA ARG A 809 -28.92 2.99 -38.47
C ARG A 809 -29.97 2.82 -37.35
N THR A 810 -29.51 2.46 -36.15
CA THR A 810 -30.32 2.18 -34.96
C THR A 810 -30.27 3.33 -33.96
N SER A 811 -31.41 3.72 -33.40
CA SER A 811 -31.49 4.62 -32.24
C SER A 811 -31.79 3.88 -30.93
N LEU A 812 -31.40 4.46 -29.80
CA LEU A 812 -31.66 3.97 -28.45
C LEU A 812 -32.52 5.00 -27.71
N VAL A 813 -33.70 4.59 -27.24
CA VAL A 813 -34.68 5.47 -26.58
C VAL A 813 -35.39 4.71 -25.47
N PHE A 814 -35.59 5.35 -24.31
CA PHE A 814 -36.40 4.77 -23.24
C PHE A 814 -37.87 4.60 -23.67
N ASN A 815 -38.49 3.50 -23.22
CA ASN A 815 -39.92 3.30 -23.32
C ASN A 815 -40.63 4.02 -22.16
N ASN A 816 -41.59 4.90 -22.45
CA ASN A 816 -42.27 5.69 -21.42
C ASN A 816 -43.13 4.86 -20.46
N ASP A 817 -43.56 3.66 -20.87
CA ASP A 817 -44.53 2.85 -20.13
C ASP A 817 -43.90 1.91 -19.08
N ASP A 818 -42.64 1.48 -19.29
CA ASP A 818 -41.92 0.51 -18.45
C ASP A 818 -40.47 0.92 -18.10
N SER A 819 -40.01 2.09 -18.56
CA SER A 819 -38.66 2.62 -18.38
C SER A 819 -37.52 1.76 -18.95
N THR A 820 -37.80 0.75 -19.78
CA THR A 820 -36.74 -0.06 -20.42
C THR A 820 -36.08 0.70 -21.56
N LEU A 821 -34.77 0.48 -21.78
CA LEU A 821 -34.09 1.01 -22.97
C LEU A 821 -34.44 0.13 -24.18
N GLN A 822 -35.01 0.75 -25.21
CA GLN A 822 -35.40 0.11 -26.46
C GLN A 822 -34.48 0.55 -27.60
N GLN A 823 -34.16 -0.37 -28.50
CA GLN A 823 -33.48 -0.08 -29.76
C GLN A 823 -34.49 -0.05 -30.92
N TYR A 824 -34.30 0.88 -31.87
CA TYR A 824 -35.16 1.07 -33.03
C TYR A 824 -34.33 1.15 -34.32
N VAL A 825 -34.50 0.17 -35.21
CA VAL A 825 -33.85 0.15 -36.54
C VAL A 825 -34.62 1.07 -37.48
N THR A 826 -33.93 1.98 -38.17
CA THR A 826 -34.57 2.97 -39.06
C THR A 826 -34.17 2.77 -40.53
N ASP A 827 -35.15 2.63 -41.43
CA ASP A 827 -34.94 2.51 -42.90
C ASP A 827 -34.61 3.83 -43.59
N ASN A 828 -34.57 4.92 -42.82
CA ASN A 828 -34.45 6.27 -43.30
C ASN A 828 -32.96 6.68 -43.28
N HIS A 829 -32.28 6.60 -44.43
CA HIS A 829 -30.83 6.88 -44.61
C HIS A 829 -30.37 8.33 -44.27
N LYS A 830 -31.11 9.07 -43.45
CA LYS A 830 -30.91 10.50 -43.12
C LYS A 830 -29.99 10.78 -41.93
N THR A 831 -29.57 9.76 -41.19
CA THR A 831 -28.70 9.90 -40.00
C THR A 831 -27.21 10.07 -40.33
N PHE A 832 -26.80 9.82 -41.58
CA PHE A 832 -25.40 9.94 -42.01
C PHE A 832 -24.94 11.39 -42.11
N THR A 833 -24.07 11.81 -41.18
CA THR A 833 -23.35 13.08 -41.27
C THR A 833 -22.07 12.88 -42.07
N PHE A 834 -21.95 13.58 -43.20
CA PHE A 834 -20.68 13.76 -43.89
C PHE A 834 -20.09 15.11 -43.47
N LEU A 835 -18.93 15.08 -42.82
CA LEU A 835 -18.19 16.28 -42.43
C LEU A 835 -17.36 16.80 -43.62
N ASP A 836 -17.29 18.12 -43.73
CA ASP A 836 -16.81 18.81 -44.94
C ASP A 836 -15.31 18.59 -45.23
N GLN A 837 -14.94 18.81 -46.50
CA GLN A 837 -13.59 18.64 -47.03
C GLN A 837 -12.61 19.67 -46.45
N GLN A 838 -11.84 19.29 -45.45
CA GLN A 838 -10.80 20.15 -44.89
C GLN A 838 -9.46 19.88 -45.60
N HIS A 839 -8.82 20.98 -46.00
CA HIS A 839 -7.46 20.97 -46.55
C HIS A 839 -6.46 20.96 -45.38
N LEU A 840 -5.37 20.21 -45.53
CA LEU A 840 -4.33 20.03 -44.52
C LEU A 840 -2.98 20.59 -45.00
N GLU A 841 -2.33 21.37 -44.15
CA GLU A 841 -0.94 21.81 -44.32
C GLU A 841 0.06 20.79 -43.73
N SER A 842 -0.34 19.98 -42.72
CA SER A 842 0.58 19.04 -42.05
C SER A 842 -0.05 17.77 -41.46
N ASP A 843 0.78 16.74 -41.24
CA ASP A 843 0.39 15.49 -40.56
C ASP A 843 0.00 15.70 -39.08
N ASN A 844 0.50 16.76 -38.43
CA ASN A 844 0.06 17.13 -37.07
C ASN A 844 -1.34 17.75 -37.09
N GLU A 845 -1.71 18.46 -38.16
CA GLU A 845 -3.04 19.04 -38.31
C GLU A 845 -4.12 17.96 -38.53
N LEU A 846 -3.79 16.92 -39.32
CA LEU A 846 -4.61 15.71 -39.47
C LEU A 846 -4.99 15.11 -38.09
N GLN A 847 -4.02 14.91 -37.20
CA GLN A 847 -4.29 14.39 -35.85
C GLN A 847 -5.15 15.36 -35.03
N ASN A 848 -4.81 16.66 -35.04
CA ASN A 848 -5.54 17.67 -34.28
C ASN A 848 -7.02 17.80 -34.70
N ILE A 849 -7.32 17.72 -36.00
CA ILE A 849 -8.70 17.74 -36.52
C ILE A 849 -9.45 16.49 -36.06
N ILE A 850 -8.86 15.31 -36.21
CA ILE A 850 -9.46 14.04 -35.77
C ILE A 850 -9.78 14.08 -34.28
N TYR A 851 -8.82 14.47 -33.42
CA TYR A 851 -9.06 14.57 -31.98
C TYR A 851 -10.15 15.60 -31.65
N ARG A 852 -10.15 16.79 -32.28
CA ARG A 852 -11.19 17.81 -32.10
C ARG A 852 -12.58 17.32 -32.49
N THR A 853 -12.70 16.53 -33.55
CA THR A 853 -13.97 15.92 -33.96
C THR A 853 -14.40 14.84 -32.96
N VAL A 854 -13.50 13.94 -32.55
CA VAL A 854 -13.81 12.86 -31.60
C VAL A 854 -14.30 13.39 -30.26
N ILE A 855 -13.66 14.43 -29.69
CA ILE A 855 -14.05 15.01 -28.40
C ILE A 855 -15.25 15.97 -28.47
N ASN A 856 -15.88 16.14 -29.64
CA ASN A 856 -17.09 16.94 -29.77
C ASN A 856 -18.31 16.18 -29.21
N PRO A 857 -18.96 16.67 -28.14
CA PRO A 857 -20.15 16.01 -27.58
C PRO A 857 -21.34 16.02 -28.55
N ASP A 858 -21.41 16.97 -29.49
CA ASP A 858 -22.53 17.09 -30.43
C ASP A 858 -22.39 16.17 -31.67
N LEU A 859 -21.29 15.40 -31.78
CA LEU A 859 -20.98 14.51 -32.91
C LEU A 859 -21.99 13.36 -33.06
N PHE A 860 -22.40 12.78 -31.94
CA PHE A 860 -23.34 11.65 -31.87
C PHE A 860 -24.54 11.98 -31.02
N ASP A 861 -25.58 11.17 -31.18
CA ASP A 861 -26.84 11.27 -30.44
C ASP A 861 -27.58 9.96 -30.64
N LEU A 862 -27.56 9.15 -29.60
CA LEU A 862 -28.14 7.81 -29.63
C LEU A 862 -29.66 7.86 -29.78
N SER A 863 -30.32 8.92 -29.32
CA SER A 863 -31.79 9.07 -29.38
C SER A 863 -32.30 9.34 -30.80
N SER A 864 -31.54 10.06 -31.63
CA SER A 864 -31.85 10.26 -33.05
C SER A 864 -31.18 9.25 -34.00
N GLY A 865 -30.43 8.28 -33.47
CA GLY A 865 -29.74 7.26 -34.27
C GLY A 865 -28.49 7.77 -34.99
N ARG A 866 -27.93 8.90 -34.54
CA ARG A 866 -26.63 9.41 -35.01
C ARG A 866 -25.52 8.66 -34.26
N VAL A 867 -25.23 7.44 -34.72
CA VAL A 867 -24.19 6.54 -34.13
C VAL A 867 -22.95 6.39 -35.01
N PHE A 868 -22.98 6.91 -36.24
CA PHE A 868 -21.93 6.77 -37.25
C PHE A 868 -21.81 8.05 -38.09
N SER A 869 -20.57 8.46 -38.41
CA SER A 869 -20.23 9.69 -39.13
C SER A 869 -18.94 9.48 -39.93
N SER A 870 -18.65 10.34 -40.92
CA SER A 870 -17.38 10.28 -41.65
C SER A 870 -16.91 11.62 -42.18
N GLN A 871 -15.62 11.71 -42.49
CA GLN A 871 -14.96 12.90 -43.02
C GLN A 871 -13.89 12.50 -44.05
N ILE A 872 -13.70 13.31 -45.08
CA ILE A 872 -12.55 13.21 -45.98
C ILE A 872 -11.65 14.42 -45.76
N LEU A 873 -10.38 14.16 -45.47
CA LEU A 873 -9.35 15.17 -45.23
C LEU A 873 -8.31 15.10 -46.36
N GLN A 874 -8.04 16.23 -47.01
CA GLN A 874 -7.18 16.29 -48.19
C GLN A 874 -5.88 17.03 -47.87
N GLN A 875 -4.75 16.34 -47.99
CA GLN A 875 -3.43 16.97 -47.87
C GLN A 875 -2.90 17.32 -49.26
N GLN A 876 -2.57 18.59 -49.49
CA GLN A 876 -1.87 19.03 -50.70
C GLN A 876 -0.39 19.23 -50.39
N LYS A 877 0.49 18.50 -51.07
CA LYS A 877 1.93 18.57 -50.87
C LYS A 877 2.62 18.97 -52.18
N THR A 878 3.17 20.18 -52.21
CA THR A 878 4.00 20.67 -53.33
C THR A 878 5.38 20.01 -53.27
N THR A 879 5.62 19.03 -54.15
CA THR A 879 6.95 18.45 -54.34
C THR A 879 7.67 19.16 -55.48
N HIS A 880 8.60 20.05 -55.14
CA HIS A 880 9.52 20.68 -56.09
C HIS A 880 10.58 19.66 -56.53
N VAL A 881 10.32 18.93 -57.61
CA VAL A 881 11.25 17.93 -58.16
C VAL A 881 12.36 18.59 -58.99
N THR A 882 12.05 19.68 -59.72
CA THR A 882 13.03 20.58 -60.34
C THR A 882 12.52 22.02 -60.40
N ALA A 883 13.41 22.99 -60.66
CA ALA A 883 13.13 24.43 -60.56
C ALA A 883 12.03 25.00 -61.49
N HIS A 884 11.49 24.20 -62.42
CA HIS A 884 10.46 24.63 -63.38
C HIS A 884 9.26 23.66 -63.48
N THR A 885 9.11 22.70 -62.55
CA THR A 885 7.91 21.85 -62.46
C THR A 885 7.51 21.61 -61.01
N GLU A 886 6.31 22.07 -60.65
CA GLU A 886 5.64 21.74 -59.40
C GLU A 886 4.76 20.52 -59.61
N PHE A 887 4.95 19.48 -58.79
CA PHE A 887 3.97 18.40 -58.67
C PHE A 887 3.15 18.61 -57.40
N LEU A 888 1.82 18.52 -57.55
CA LEU A 888 0.86 18.53 -56.44
C LEU A 888 0.52 17.08 -56.10
N GLU A 889 1.28 16.50 -55.18
CA GLU A 889 0.91 15.22 -54.57
C GLU A 889 -0.28 15.47 -53.64
N LYS A 890 -1.43 14.86 -53.98
CA LYS A 890 -2.62 14.86 -53.15
C LYS A 890 -2.73 13.52 -52.44
N TYR A 891 -2.84 13.57 -51.11
CA TYR A 891 -3.09 12.40 -50.28
C TYR A 891 -4.39 12.60 -49.52
N ASP A 892 -5.36 11.71 -49.77
CA ASP A 892 -6.65 11.73 -49.09
C ASP A 892 -6.65 10.78 -47.89
N ALA A 893 -7.24 11.22 -46.78
CA ALA A 893 -7.55 10.39 -45.63
C ALA A 893 -9.07 10.32 -45.42
N LEU A 894 -9.62 9.11 -45.40
CA LEU A 894 -11.00 8.86 -44.97
C LEU A 894 -11.00 8.53 -43.48
N VAL A 895 -11.72 9.32 -42.69
CA VAL A 895 -11.93 9.07 -41.26
C VAL A 895 -13.38 8.64 -41.06
N LEU A 896 -13.57 7.48 -40.44
CA LEU A 896 -14.86 6.97 -39.99
C LEU A 896 -14.95 7.19 -38.49
N TYR A 897 -15.96 7.89 -38.02
CA TYR A 897 -16.22 8.09 -36.59
C TYR A 897 -17.45 7.27 -36.19
N PHE A 898 -17.44 6.66 -35.00
CA PHE A 898 -18.54 5.82 -34.52
C PHE A 898 -18.66 5.84 -33.00
N HIS A 899 -19.89 5.62 -32.50
CA HIS A 899 -20.13 5.46 -31.08
C HIS A 899 -19.93 4.01 -30.62
N HIS A 900 -19.34 3.80 -29.45
CA HIS A 900 -19.02 2.45 -28.96
C HIS A 900 -20.27 1.56 -28.77
N ALA A 901 -21.44 2.17 -28.49
CA ALA A 901 -22.73 1.46 -28.41
C ALA A 901 -23.17 0.77 -29.72
N ALA A 902 -22.55 1.10 -30.87
CA ALA A 902 -22.82 0.52 -32.18
C ALA A 902 -21.64 -0.28 -32.77
N VAL A 903 -20.40 -0.02 -32.34
CA VAL A 903 -19.18 -0.60 -32.92
C VAL A 903 -18.18 -0.95 -31.80
N ASP A 904 -17.89 -2.25 -31.63
CA ASP A 904 -16.76 -2.75 -30.83
C ASP A 904 -15.48 -2.96 -31.66
N GLY A 905 -14.38 -3.31 -30.99
CA GLY A 905 -13.06 -3.46 -31.63
C GLY A 905 -13.02 -4.50 -32.77
N THR A 906 -13.78 -5.60 -32.66
CA THR A 906 -13.93 -6.59 -33.74
C THR A 906 -14.73 -6.01 -34.90
N SER A 907 -15.78 -5.25 -34.59
CA SER A 907 -16.64 -4.59 -35.58
C SER A 907 -15.90 -3.58 -36.46
N ILE A 908 -14.81 -2.96 -35.97
CA ILE A 908 -13.96 -2.08 -36.78
C ILE A 908 -13.33 -2.84 -37.95
N ALA A 909 -12.84 -4.07 -37.73
CA ALA A 909 -12.25 -4.88 -38.80
C ALA A 909 -13.31 -5.29 -39.84
N ILE A 910 -14.52 -5.63 -39.39
CA ILE A 910 -15.65 -5.98 -40.25
C ILE A 910 -16.09 -4.77 -41.09
N LEU A 911 -16.24 -3.60 -40.46
CA LEU A 911 -16.56 -2.31 -41.07
C LEU A 911 -15.57 -1.94 -42.19
N LEU A 912 -14.27 -1.99 -41.90
CA LEU A 912 -13.22 -1.64 -42.86
C LEU A 912 -13.14 -2.65 -44.02
N ASN A 913 -13.33 -3.95 -43.74
CA ASN A 913 -13.37 -5.00 -44.77
C ASN A 913 -14.58 -4.83 -45.71
N ASP A 914 -15.79 -4.67 -45.18
CA ASP A 914 -16.99 -4.49 -46.01
C ASP A 914 -16.93 -3.18 -46.82
N PHE A 915 -16.41 -2.09 -46.24
CA PHE A 915 -16.15 -0.85 -46.96
C PHE A 915 -15.16 -1.06 -48.11
N TYR A 916 -14.00 -1.71 -47.85
CA TYR A 916 -13.00 -2.00 -48.87
C TYR A 916 -13.56 -2.86 -50.02
N ASN A 917 -14.33 -3.90 -49.70
CA ASN A 917 -14.92 -4.78 -50.69
C ASN A 917 -15.99 -4.06 -51.54
N ALA A 918 -16.80 -3.19 -50.94
CA ALA A 918 -17.77 -2.38 -51.70
C ALA A 918 -17.07 -1.32 -52.59
N TYR A 919 -16.01 -0.67 -52.09
CA TYR A 919 -15.27 0.37 -52.81
C TYR A 919 -14.45 -0.18 -54.00
N SER A 920 -13.74 -1.29 -53.79
CA SER A 920 -12.82 -1.86 -54.79
C SER A 920 -13.54 -2.53 -55.96
N ASN A 921 -14.69 -3.17 -55.73
CA ASN A 921 -15.38 -3.97 -56.76
C ASN A 921 -16.34 -3.18 -57.67
N ASN A 922 -16.29 -1.84 -57.69
CA ASN A 922 -17.17 -0.98 -58.51
C ASN A 922 -18.68 -1.32 -58.40
N MET A 923 -19.14 -1.75 -57.21
CA MET A 923 -20.52 -2.22 -56.96
C MET A 923 -20.97 -3.44 -57.80
N THR A 924 -20.06 -4.21 -58.40
CA THR A 924 -20.40 -5.45 -59.15
C THR A 924 -20.71 -6.65 -58.26
N VAL A 925 -20.33 -6.56 -56.97
CA VAL A 925 -20.53 -7.59 -55.95
C VAL A 925 -21.53 -7.03 -54.92
N SER A 926 -22.64 -7.73 -54.71
CA SER A 926 -23.48 -7.49 -53.53
C SER A 926 -22.73 -7.97 -52.30
N LEU A 927 -22.82 -7.25 -51.18
CA LEU A 927 -22.50 -7.84 -49.89
C LEU A 927 -23.59 -8.86 -49.55
N ASP A 928 -23.22 -9.98 -48.92
CA ASP A 928 -24.19 -10.98 -48.47
C ASP A 928 -25.08 -10.42 -47.35
N GLU A 929 -26.38 -10.74 -47.41
CA GLU A 929 -27.34 -10.41 -46.36
C GLU A 929 -27.08 -11.27 -45.11
N GLN A 930 -27.12 -10.64 -43.92
CA GLN A 930 -26.96 -11.36 -42.65
C GLN A 930 -28.28 -12.03 -42.25
N SER A 931 -28.22 -13.33 -41.95
CA SER A 931 -29.36 -14.15 -41.51
C SER A 931 -29.90 -13.81 -40.11
N VAL A 932 -29.13 -13.06 -39.33
CA VAL A 932 -29.41 -12.61 -37.96
C VAL A 932 -28.84 -11.20 -37.83
N GLN A 933 -29.54 -10.27 -37.19
CA GLN A 933 -29.09 -8.91 -36.94
C GLN A 933 -28.84 -8.66 -35.44
N TYR A 934 -28.21 -7.53 -35.09
CA TYR A 934 -27.90 -7.20 -33.70
C TYR A 934 -29.17 -7.10 -32.82
N ILE A 935 -30.29 -6.73 -33.43
CA ILE A 935 -31.59 -6.66 -32.76
C ILE A 935 -32.11 -8.04 -32.31
N ASP A 936 -31.83 -9.12 -33.07
CA ASP A 936 -32.14 -10.50 -32.70
C ASP A 936 -31.23 -10.99 -31.56
N TYR A 937 -29.91 -10.67 -31.64
CA TYR A 937 -28.94 -10.97 -30.59
C TYR A 937 -29.39 -10.40 -29.24
N ALA A 938 -29.78 -9.12 -29.21
CA ALA A 938 -30.20 -8.46 -27.98
C ALA A 938 -31.46 -9.08 -27.37
N VAL A 939 -32.41 -9.56 -28.17
CA VAL A 939 -33.55 -10.31 -27.63
C VAL A 939 -33.12 -11.67 -27.07
N HIS A 940 -32.23 -12.40 -27.75
CA HIS A 940 -31.74 -13.68 -27.22
C HIS A 940 -30.94 -13.50 -25.91
N GLU A 941 -30.08 -12.48 -25.84
CA GLU A 941 -29.32 -12.11 -24.65
C GLU A 941 -30.24 -11.85 -23.43
N ARG A 942 -31.40 -11.23 -23.65
CA ARG A 942 -32.39 -10.91 -22.61
C ARG A 942 -33.21 -12.10 -22.11
N ILE A 943 -33.28 -13.22 -22.85
CA ILE A 943 -34.09 -14.40 -22.48
C ILE A 943 -33.27 -15.63 -22.03
N MET A 944 -31.97 -15.66 -22.32
CA MET A 944 -31.09 -16.79 -21.98
C MET A 944 -31.05 -17.07 -20.46
N ASP A 945 -31.14 -18.34 -20.06
CA ASP A 945 -30.95 -18.74 -18.65
C ASP A 945 -29.48 -18.60 -18.21
N MET A 946 -29.22 -17.55 -17.44
CA MET A 946 -27.91 -17.22 -16.88
C MET A 946 -27.66 -17.79 -15.48
N THR A 947 -28.54 -18.65 -14.94
CA THR A 947 -28.53 -19.06 -13.53
C THR A 947 -27.24 -19.79 -13.10
N SER A 948 -26.60 -20.55 -14.01
CA SER A 948 -25.32 -21.20 -13.78
C SER A 948 -24.19 -20.17 -13.62
N SER A 949 -24.05 -19.26 -14.58
CA SER A 949 -23.03 -18.21 -14.60
C SER A 949 -23.19 -17.21 -13.46
N ARG A 950 -24.43 -16.88 -13.08
CA ARG A 950 -24.74 -16.10 -11.87
C ARG A 950 -24.13 -16.71 -10.61
N ARG A 951 -24.32 -18.02 -10.39
CA ARG A 951 -23.74 -18.75 -9.26
C ARG A 951 -22.21 -18.82 -9.34
N PHE A 952 -21.66 -19.05 -10.52
CA PHE A 952 -20.20 -19.04 -10.73
C PHE A 952 -19.61 -17.69 -10.29
N TRP A 953 -20.07 -16.59 -10.88
CA TRP A 953 -19.52 -15.26 -10.62
C TRP A 953 -19.63 -14.83 -9.16
N TYR A 954 -20.78 -15.08 -8.52
CA TYR A 954 -20.93 -14.87 -7.07
C TYR A 954 -19.89 -15.70 -6.28
N SER A 955 -19.79 -17.00 -6.55
CA SER A 955 -18.91 -17.92 -5.81
C SER A 955 -17.41 -17.77 -6.08
N GLN A 956 -17.00 -17.09 -7.17
CA GLN A 956 -15.62 -16.67 -7.38
C GLN A 956 -15.34 -15.39 -6.59
N LEU A 957 -16.19 -14.36 -6.75
CA LEU A 957 -15.91 -13.02 -6.23
C LEU A 957 -16.05 -12.90 -4.71
N GLU A 958 -16.93 -13.70 -4.07
CA GLU A 958 -17.13 -13.69 -2.60
C GLU A 958 -15.87 -14.01 -1.78
N ARG A 959 -14.84 -14.61 -2.42
CA ARG A 959 -13.60 -15.04 -1.80
C ARG A 959 -12.54 -13.94 -1.68
N PHE A 960 -12.73 -12.82 -2.38
CA PHE A 960 -11.75 -11.76 -2.53
C PHE A 960 -12.14 -10.51 -1.73
N ASN A 961 -11.17 -9.84 -1.12
CA ASN A 961 -11.37 -8.59 -0.39
C ASN A 961 -11.50 -7.37 -1.33
N LEU A 962 -12.42 -7.42 -2.29
CA LEU A 962 -12.64 -6.39 -3.32
C LEU A 962 -13.08 -5.01 -2.77
N LYS A 963 -13.36 -4.92 -1.45
CA LYS A 963 -13.60 -3.63 -0.76
C LYS A 963 -12.32 -2.80 -0.60
N ARG A 964 -11.13 -3.42 -0.63
CA ARG A 964 -9.84 -2.72 -0.47
C ARG A 964 -9.27 -2.35 -1.83
N ALA A 965 -9.01 -1.05 -2.06
CA ALA A 965 -8.25 -0.59 -3.21
C ALA A 965 -6.79 -1.06 -3.10
N LEU A 966 -6.19 -1.44 -4.24
CA LEU A 966 -4.75 -1.74 -4.32
C LEU A 966 -3.93 -0.50 -3.91
N LYS A 967 -2.94 -0.70 -3.04
CA LYS A 967 -1.96 0.34 -2.67
C LYS A 967 -0.95 0.53 -3.81
N LEU A 968 -1.29 1.36 -4.78
CA LEU A 968 -0.37 1.75 -5.86
C LEU A 968 0.50 2.94 -5.41
N PRO A 969 1.78 3.04 -5.85
CA PRO A 969 2.59 4.24 -5.66
C PRO A 969 2.10 5.33 -6.62
N VAL A 970 1.31 6.27 -6.10
CA VAL A 970 0.68 7.36 -6.86
C VAL A 970 0.85 8.69 -6.13
N ASP A 971 1.09 9.76 -6.88
CA ASP A 971 1.29 11.12 -6.36
C ASP A 971 0.00 11.70 -5.79
N ARG A 972 -1.13 11.36 -6.45
CA ARG A 972 -2.47 11.90 -6.15
C ARG A 972 -3.43 10.76 -5.87
N HIS A 973 -3.93 10.70 -4.64
CA HIS A 973 -4.84 9.65 -4.18
C HIS A 973 -6.14 9.56 -5.02
N ARG A 974 -6.71 8.35 -5.07
CA ARG A 974 -7.96 8.02 -5.78
C ARG A 974 -9.11 8.98 -5.39
N LEU A 975 -9.87 9.42 -6.39
CA LEU A 975 -11.02 10.31 -6.19
C LEU A 975 -12.27 9.54 -5.70
N PRO A 976 -13.23 10.22 -5.06
CA PRO A 976 -14.59 9.72 -4.92
C PRO A 976 -15.23 9.44 -6.30
N ALA A 977 -16.16 8.49 -6.34
CA ALA A 977 -16.85 8.01 -7.55
C ALA A 977 -17.22 9.07 -8.60
N ILE A 978 -17.70 10.21 -8.10
CA ILE A 978 -18.51 11.20 -8.81
C ILE A 978 -17.64 12.23 -9.57
N GLN A 979 -16.31 12.09 -9.55
CA GLN A 979 -15.38 12.98 -10.25
C GLN A 979 -14.39 12.19 -11.14
N PRO A 980 -14.86 11.54 -12.21
CA PRO A 980 -13.97 10.92 -13.18
C PRO A 980 -13.20 11.99 -13.98
N SER A 981 -11.87 11.85 -14.04
CA SER A 981 -11.02 12.63 -14.95
C SER A 981 -11.12 12.07 -16.37
N SER A 982 -11.26 12.94 -17.38
CA SER A 982 -11.01 12.59 -18.80
C SER A 982 -9.57 12.84 -19.24
N LEU A 983 -8.69 13.22 -18.31
CA LEU A 983 -7.25 13.40 -18.52
C LEU A 983 -6.47 12.24 -17.91
N ALA A 984 -5.54 11.68 -18.68
CA ALA A 984 -4.63 10.62 -18.28
C ALA A 984 -3.20 10.93 -18.74
N SER A 985 -2.21 10.50 -17.96
CA SER A 985 -0.80 10.49 -18.35
C SER A 985 -0.44 9.09 -18.84
N VAL A 986 0.23 8.98 -19.98
CA VAL A 986 0.47 7.70 -20.67
C VAL A 986 1.95 7.53 -20.97
N ALA A 987 2.58 6.52 -20.38
CA ALA A 987 3.91 6.04 -20.77
C ALA A 987 3.77 4.88 -21.76
N GLN A 988 4.69 4.77 -22.73
CA GLN A 988 4.75 3.65 -23.68
C GLN A 988 6.03 2.84 -23.47
N ILE A 989 5.90 1.52 -23.48
CA ILE A 989 7.01 0.57 -23.48
C ILE A 989 7.14 -0.01 -24.90
N SER A 990 8.33 -0.41 -25.32
CA SER A 990 8.52 -1.23 -26.51
C SER A 990 9.53 -2.32 -26.20
N PHE A 991 9.04 -3.56 -26.21
CA PHE A 991 9.86 -4.76 -25.98
C PHE A 991 10.79 -5.02 -27.16
N ASP A 992 12.00 -5.49 -26.88
CA ASP A 992 12.87 -5.97 -27.95
C ASP A 992 12.41 -7.35 -28.49
N LYS A 993 13.07 -7.81 -29.55
CA LYS A 993 12.73 -9.07 -30.22
C LYS A 993 13.13 -10.30 -29.39
N GLU A 994 14.21 -10.24 -28.62
CA GLU A 994 14.74 -11.36 -27.85
C GLU A 994 13.85 -11.65 -26.63
N LEU A 995 13.46 -10.59 -25.91
CA LEU A 995 12.44 -10.61 -24.86
C LEU A 995 11.12 -11.19 -25.40
N SER A 996 10.64 -10.67 -26.53
CA SER A 996 9.39 -11.15 -27.16
C SER A 996 9.46 -12.63 -27.55
N MET A 997 10.55 -13.08 -28.18
CA MET A 997 10.72 -14.47 -28.58
C MET A 997 10.85 -15.42 -27.38
N THR A 998 11.49 -14.99 -26.28
CA THR A 998 11.64 -15.81 -25.06
C THR A 998 10.29 -16.12 -24.45
N PHE A 999 9.44 -15.11 -24.24
CA PHE A 999 8.09 -15.32 -23.71
C PHE A 999 7.19 -16.10 -24.68
N LEU A 1000 7.28 -15.89 -25.99
CA LEU A 1000 6.50 -16.66 -26.98
C LEU A 1000 6.92 -18.14 -27.03
N ASN A 1001 8.22 -18.43 -26.91
CA ASN A 1001 8.73 -19.80 -26.82
C ASN A 1001 8.26 -20.49 -25.54
N TYR A 1002 8.35 -19.80 -24.38
CA TYR A 1002 7.82 -20.31 -23.11
C TYR A 1002 6.30 -20.57 -23.20
N ALA A 1003 5.53 -19.66 -23.80
CA ALA A 1003 4.09 -19.82 -23.98
C ALA A 1003 3.75 -21.09 -24.78
N SER A 1004 4.47 -21.32 -25.88
CA SER A 1004 4.34 -22.51 -26.72
C SER A 1004 4.68 -23.81 -25.97
N LEU A 1005 5.80 -23.82 -25.23
CA LEU A 1005 6.25 -24.97 -24.43
C LEU A 1005 5.26 -25.34 -23.31
N HIS A 1006 4.67 -24.34 -22.66
CA HIS A 1006 3.73 -24.52 -21.54
C HIS A 1006 2.25 -24.61 -21.97
N GLN A 1007 1.97 -24.58 -23.29
CA GLN A 1007 0.61 -24.66 -23.87
C GLN A 1007 -0.35 -23.57 -23.35
N ILE A 1008 0.18 -22.36 -23.18
CA ILE A 1008 -0.55 -21.16 -22.75
C ILE A 1008 -0.59 -20.12 -23.87
N THR A 1009 -1.57 -19.23 -23.82
CA THR A 1009 -1.64 -18.08 -24.73
C THR A 1009 -0.71 -16.94 -24.27
N PRO A 1010 -0.22 -16.08 -25.19
CA PRO A 1010 0.53 -14.88 -24.82
C PRO A 1010 -0.26 -13.94 -23.89
N PHE A 1011 -1.60 -13.90 -24.04
CA PHE A 1011 -2.50 -13.19 -23.12
C PHE A 1011 -2.42 -13.72 -21.69
N GLN A 1012 -2.57 -15.04 -21.47
CA GLN A 1012 -2.45 -15.65 -20.14
C GLN A 1012 -1.09 -15.39 -19.50
N LEU A 1013 -0.02 -15.43 -20.29
CA LEU A 1013 1.35 -15.22 -19.83
C LEU A 1013 1.65 -13.73 -19.52
N GLY A 1014 1.16 -12.80 -20.35
CA GLY A 1014 1.26 -11.36 -20.10
C GLY A 1014 0.43 -10.93 -18.87
N LEU A 1015 -0.77 -11.47 -18.73
CA LEU A 1015 -1.61 -11.30 -17.54
C LEU A 1015 -0.93 -11.85 -16.28
N THR A 1016 -0.28 -13.02 -16.36
CA THR A 1016 0.52 -13.60 -15.27
C THR A 1016 1.68 -12.68 -14.87
N ALA A 1017 2.47 -12.21 -15.84
CA ALA A 1017 3.57 -11.28 -15.57
C ALA A 1017 3.09 -9.97 -14.93
N PHE A 1018 1.93 -9.46 -15.34
CA PHE A 1018 1.34 -8.26 -14.74
C PHE A 1018 0.75 -8.51 -13.34
N TYR A 1019 0.19 -9.68 -13.03
CA TYR A 1019 -0.15 -10.04 -11.64
C TYR A 1019 1.08 -10.11 -10.74
N VAL A 1020 2.17 -10.73 -11.20
CA VAL A 1020 3.43 -10.82 -10.44
C VAL A 1020 4.04 -9.42 -10.21
N PHE A 1021 3.96 -8.54 -11.22
CA PHE A 1021 4.31 -7.14 -11.08
C PHE A 1021 3.44 -6.42 -10.05
N LEU A 1022 2.10 -6.51 -10.15
CA LEU A 1022 1.17 -5.90 -9.19
C LEU A 1022 1.39 -6.42 -7.77
N PHE A 1023 1.67 -7.71 -7.58
CA PHE A 1023 2.00 -8.30 -6.29
C PHE A 1023 3.20 -7.59 -5.65
N LYS A 1024 4.34 -7.46 -6.36
CA LYS A 1024 5.51 -6.74 -5.83
C LYS A 1024 5.29 -5.23 -5.69
N LEU A 1025 4.51 -4.61 -6.58
CA LEU A 1025 4.19 -3.17 -6.57
C LEU A 1025 3.32 -2.79 -5.36
N THR A 1026 2.42 -3.70 -4.94
CA THR A 1026 1.42 -3.49 -3.88
C THR A 1026 1.81 -4.15 -2.54
N HIS A 1027 3.11 -4.28 -2.27
CA HIS A 1027 3.66 -4.81 -1.00
C HIS A 1027 3.33 -6.28 -0.69
N GLY A 1028 3.00 -7.06 -1.72
CA GLY A 1028 2.59 -8.46 -1.58
C GLY A 1028 1.11 -8.64 -1.26
N GLU A 1029 0.23 -7.72 -1.70
CA GLU A 1029 -1.22 -7.93 -1.66
C GLU A 1029 -1.58 -9.15 -2.52
N ILE A 1030 -2.20 -10.17 -1.92
CA ILE A 1030 -2.44 -11.46 -2.58
C ILE A 1030 -3.73 -11.50 -3.41
N ASP A 1031 -4.74 -10.71 -3.02
CA ASP A 1031 -6.04 -10.60 -3.69
C ASP A 1031 -5.95 -9.59 -4.83
N LEU A 1032 -5.58 -10.07 -6.03
CA LEU A 1032 -5.41 -9.22 -7.20
C LEU A 1032 -6.55 -9.44 -8.18
N CYS A 1033 -7.17 -8.35 -8.65
CA CYS A 1033 -8.18 -8.43 -9.70
C CYS A 1033 -7.98 -7.38 -10.79
N ILE A 1034 -8.09 -7.83 -12.04
CA ILE A 1034 -7.88 -7.05 -13.26
C ILE A 1034 -9.14 -7.19 -14.11
N ALA A 1035 -9.71 -6.08 -14.55
CA ALA A 1035 -10.74 -6.10 -15.59
C ALA A 1035 -10.07 -6.31 -16.95
N SER A 1036 -10.57 -7.27 -17.75
CA SER A 1036 -10.09 -7.47 -19.12
C SER A 1036 -11.26 -7.70 -20.09
N ILE A 1037 -10.99 -7.53 -21.38
CA ILE A 1037 -11.99 -7.40 -22.43
C ILE A 1037 -12.12 -8.73 -23.18
N ASN A 1038 -13.36 -9.22 -23.34
CA ASN A 1038 -13.68 -10.38 -24.18
C ASN A 1038 -14.64 -9.94 -25.30
N ALA A 1039 -14.36 -10.36 -26.54
CA ALA A 1039 -15.19 -10.08 -27.71
C ALA A 1039 -16.59 -10.73 -27.66
N ASN A 1040 -16.80 -11.74 -26.80
CA ASN A 1040 -18.12 -12.34 -26.47
C ASN A 1040 -18.91 -12.90 -27.67
N ARG A 1041 -18.25 -13.20 -28.79
CA ARG A 1041 -18.87 -13.77 -30.00
C ARG A 1041 -18.85 -15.30 -29.93
N TYR A 1042 -19.64 -15.86 -29.02
CA TYR A 1042 -19.67 -17.29 -28.68
C TYR A 1042 -20.40 -18.19 -29.71
N ARG A 1043 -20.75 -17.66 -30.89
CA ARG A 1043 -21.36 -18.40 -32.01
C ARG A 1043 -20.90 -17.86 -33.37
N SER A 1044 -20.87 -18.74 -34.37
CA SER A 1044 -20.57 -18.44 -35.78
C SER A 1044 -21.38 -17.27 -36.36
N GLU A 1045 -22.67 -17.21 -36.01
CA GLU A 1045 -23.63 -16.20 -36.45
C GLU A 1045 -23.24 -14.78 -35.97
N LEU A 1046 -22.42 -14.67 -34.91
CA LEU A 1046 -21.94 -13.41 -34.36
C LEU A 1046 -20.55 -13.01 -34.85
N GLU A 1047 -19.81 -13.89 -35.55
CA GLU A 1047 -18.42 -13.62 -35.95
C GLU A 1047 -18.31 -12.45 -36.94
N ASN A 1048 -19.28 -12.28 -37.84
CA ASN A 1048 -19.25 -11.32 -38.95
C ASN A 1048 -20.30 -10.18 -38.81
N MET A 1049 -20.76 -9.91 -37.59
CA MET A 1049 -21.77 -8.89 -37.29
C MET A 1049 -21.13 -7.61 -36.70
N ILE A 1050 -21.49 -6.42 -37.19
CA ILE A 1050 -21.14 -5.17 -36.49
C ILE A 1050 -22.05 -5.04 -35.27
N GLY A 1051 -21.51 -4.58 -34.15
CA GLY A 1051 -22.27 -4.32 -32.94
C GLY A 1051 -21.40 -4.10 -31.71
N MET A 1052 -22.05 -3.90 -30.56
CA MET A 1052 -21.39 -3.87 -29.25
C MET A 1052 -21.56 -5.21 -28.54
N PHE A 1053 -20.64 -6.16 -28.76
CA PHE A 1053 -20.67 -7.47 -28.09
C PHE A 1053 -19.75 -7.53 -26.87
N VAL A 1054 -18.69 -6.71 -26.89
CA VAL A 1054 -17.63 -6.66 -25.89
C VAL A 1054 -18.16 -6.70 -24.45
N SER A 1055 -17.69 -7.70 -23.71
CA SER A 1055 -17.93 -7.87 -22.27
C SER A 1055 -16.63 -7.61 -21.50
N THR A 1056 -16.74 -6.87 -20.39
CA THR A 1056 -15.61 -6.58 -19.49
C THR A 1056 -15.70 -7.50 -18.28
N LEU A 1057 -14.73 -8.39 -18.11
CA LEU A 1057 -14.77 -9.48 -17.13
C LEU A 1057 -13.70 -9.27 -16.04
N PRO A 1058 -14.04 -9.47 -14.75
CA PRO A 1058 -13.07 -9.41 -13.67
C PRO A 1058 -12.28 -10.72 -13.55
N TYR A 1059 -11.02 -10.69 -13.99
CA TYR A 1059 -10.05 -11.75 -13.73
C TYR A 1059 -9.46 -11.52 -12.32
N CYS A 1060 -9.97 -12.26 -11.33
CA CYS A 1060 -9.47 -12.20 -9.95
C CYS A 1060 -8.68 -13.47 -9.60
N VAL A 1061 -7.51 -13.30 -8.97
CA VAL A 1061 -6.59 -14.37 -8.55
C VAL A 1061 -6.10 -14.13 -7.13
N GLN A 1062 -5.91 -15.21 -6.35
CA GLN A 1062 -5.31 -15.15 -5.03
C GLN A 1062 -3.94 -15.82 -5.08
N LEU A 1063 -2.87 -15.02 -4.97
CA LEU A 1063 -1.50 -15.53 -5.10
C LEU A 1063 -0.95 -16.04 -3.76
N ASN A 1064 -0.09 -17.05 -3.80
CA ASN A 1064 0.82 -17.37 -2.71
C ASN A 1064 2.18 -16.71 -3.00
N SER A 1065 2.73 -15.96 -2.04
CA SER A 1065 4.05 -15.33 -2.16
C SER A 1065 5.19 -16.32 -2.44
N HIS A 1066 5.05 -17.56 -1.96
CA HIS A 1066 6.05 -18.61 -2.09
C HIS A 1066 5.99 -19.36 -3.42
N TRP A 1067 4.96 -19.13 -4.25
CA TRP A 1067 4.85 -19.80 -5.55
C TRP A 1067 5.97 -19.36 -6.49
N SER A 1068 6.41 -20.31 -7.31
CA SER A 1068 7.27 -20.04 -8.45
C SER A 1068 6.50 -19.38 -9.59
N PHE A 1069 7.19 -18.76 -10.56
CA PHE A 1069 6.52 -18.18 -11.73
C PHE A 1069 5.69 -19.24 -12.49
N ASP A 1070 6.23 -20.46 -12.56
CA ASP A 1070 5.64 -21.64 -13.18
C ASP A 1070 4.36 -22.13 -12.51
N GLU A 1071 4.21 -21.90 -11.19
CA GLU A 1071 3.00 -22.21 -10.43
C GLU A 1071 1.93 -21.14 -10.62
N VAL A 1072 2.32 -19.86 -10.63
CA VAL A 1072 1.39 -18.75 -10.94
C VAL A 1072 0.84 -18.89 -12.36
N VAL A 1073 1.68 -19.23 -13.34
CA VAL A 1073 1.27 -19.45 -14.75
C VAL A 1073 0.17 -20.51 -14.86
N LYS A 1074 0.32 -21.66 -14.18
CA LYS A 1074 -0.67 -22.74 -14.18
C LYS A 1074 -1.97 -22.29 -13.52
N TYR A 1075 -1.89 -21.61 -12.37
CA TYR A 1075 -3.06 -21.10 -11.66
C TYR A 1075 -3.83 -20.04 -12.47
N VAL A 1076 -3.13 -19.13 -13.15
CA VAL A 1076 -3.75 -18.12 -14.03
C VAL A 1076 -4.35 -18.77 -15.28
N GLN A 1077 -3.71 -19.80 -15.85
CA GLN A 1077 -4.26 -20.59 -16.97
C GLN A 1077 -5.61 -21.21 -16.60
N GLU A 1078 -5.67 -21.95 -15.48
CA GLU A 1078 -6.91 -22.55 -14.96
C GLU A 1078 -8.02 -21.51 -14.71
N LYS A 1079 -7.66 -20.39 -14.06
CA LYS A 1079 -8.61 -19.31 -13.81
C LYS A 1079 -9.16 -18.69 -15.09
N CYS A 1080 -8.31 -18.39 -16.07
CA CYS A 1080 -8.74 -17.84 -17.36
C CYS A 1080 -9.71 -18.78 -18.09
N LEU A 1081 -9.45 -20.10 -18.09
CA LEU A 1081 -10.35 -21.07 -18.71
C LEU A 1081 -11.74 -21.06 -18.04
N SER A 1082 -11.79 -21.10 -16.70
CA SER A 1082 -13.06 -21.06 -15.96
C SER A 1082 -13.87 -19.76 -16.17
N ILE A 1083 -13.20 -18.63 -16.41
CA ILE A 1083 -13.84 -17.34 -16.70
C ILE A 1083 -14.43 -17.31 -18.12
N LEU A 1084 -13.77 -17.95 -19.09
CA LEU A 1084 -14.25 -17.99 -20.47
C LEU A 1084 -15.56 -18.77 -20.62
N GLU A 1085 -15.76 -19.86 -19.86
CA GLU A 1085 -17.01 -20.64 -19.84
C GLU A 1085 -18.23 -19.79 -19.42
N HIS A 1086 -18.02 -18.79 -18.56
CA HIS A 1086 -19.06 -17.90 -18.01
C HIS A 1086 -18.97 -16.45 -18.53
N SER A 1087 -18.24 -16.23 -19.63
CA SER A 1087 -17.94 -14.91 -20.21
C SER A 1087 -19.14 -14.14 -20.79
N HIS A 1088 -20.19 -14.87 -21.17
CA HIS A 1088 -21.45 -14.33 -21.67
C HIS A 1088 -22.30 -13.63 -20.59
N TYR A 1089 -21.88 -13.71 -19.31
CA TYR A 1089 -22.64 -13.11 -18.21
C TYR A 1089 -22.34 -11.60 -18.09
N PRO A 1090 -23.35 -10.71 -18.13
CA PRO A 1090 -23.11 -9.28 -18.19
C PRO A 1090 -22.49 -8.67 -16.93
N LEU A 1091 -21.54 -7.74 -17.11
CA LEU A 1091 -20.83 -7.08 -16.00
C LEU A 1091 -21.77 -6.38 -15.00
N GLN A 1092 -22.84 -5.72 -15.46
CA GLN A 1092 -23.76 -5.04 -14.54
C GLN A 1092 -24.55 -6.02 -13.66
N HIS A 1093 -24.74 -7.27 -14.10
CA HIS A 1093 -25.28 -8.33 -13.25
C HIS A 1093 -24.25 -8.85 -12.25
N ILE A 1094 -23.00 -9.08 -12.68
CA ILE A 1094 -21.87 -9.40 -11.78
C ILE A 1094 -21.77 -8.36 -10.64
N LEU A 1095 -21.83 -7.08 -10.98
CA LEU A 1095 -21.77 -5.97 -10.02
C LEU A 1095 -23.01 -5.92 -9.11
N THR A 1096 -24.20 -6.14 -9.64
CA THR A 1096 -25.45 -6.07 -8.87
C THR A 1096 -25.57 -7.22 -7.86
N ASP A 1097 -25.28 -8.45 -8.28
CA ASP A 1097 -25.35 -9.63 -7.40
C ASP A 1097 -24.27 -9.62 -6.32
N PHE A 1098 -23.10 -9.03 -6.60
CA PHE A 1098 -22.08 -8.81 -5.58
C PHE A 1098 -22.45 -7.71 -4.58
N ARG A 1099 -23.16 -6.66 -5.03
CA ARG A 1099 -23.64 -5.55 -4.16
C ARG A 1099 -24.76 -5.97 -3.21
N LEU A 1100 -25.72 -6.79 -3.65
CA LEU A 1100 -26.97 -7.06 -2.92
C LEU A 1100 -26.78 -7.67 -1.52
N ASN A 1101 -25.68 -8.38 -1.27
CA ASN A 1101 -25.37 -8.98 0.04
C ASN A 1101 -24.41 -8.15 0.92
N GLN A 1102 -24.02 -6.93 0.51
CA GLN A 1102 -23.02 -6.12 1.22
C GLN A 1102 -23.39 -4.64 1.30
N MET A 1103 -24.32 -4.31 2.22
CA MET A 1103 -24.58 -2.91 2.62
C MET A 1103 -23.32 -2.23 3.21
N ASP A 1104 -23.38 -0.91 3.36
CA ASP A 1104 -22.32 -0.03 3.85
C ASP A 1104 -21.03 0.02 3.01
N VAL A 1105 -21.19 0.39 1.73
CA VAL A 1105 -20.13 1.05 0.93
C VAL A 1105 -20.75 2.22 0.15
N PRO A 1106 -20.35 3.48 0.40
CA PRO A 1106 -20.86 4.63 -0.35
C PRO A 1106 -20.15 4.76 -1.71
N PHE A 1107 -20.77 4.24 -2.77
CA PHE A 1107 -20.36 4.49 -4.15
C PHE A 1107 -21.60 4.60 -5.04
N LEU A 1108 -21.88 5.82 -5.51
CA LEU A 1108 -22.99 6.09 -6.43
C LEU A 1108 -22.72 5.47 -7.81
N GLU A 1109 -23.80 4.96 -8.39
CA GLU A 1109 -24.22 4.95 -9.80
C GLU A 1109 -23.18 4.78 -10.94
N ILE A 1110 -23.53 3.87 -11.84
CA ILE A 1110 -23.16 3.81 -13.27
C ILE A 1110 -24.44 4.10 -14.04
#